data_AF-A0A1S3HCI6-F1
#
_entry.id   AF-A0A1S3HCI6-F1
#
_cell.length_a   1.000
_cell.length_b   1.000
_cell.length_c   1.000
_cell.angle_alpha   90.00
_cell.angle_beta   90.00
_cell.angle_gamma   90.00
#
_symmetry.space_group_name_H-M   'P 1'
#
loop_
_entity.id
_entity.type
_entity.pdbx_description
1 polymer ?
#
loop_
_entity_poly.entity_id
_entity_poly.type
_entity_poly.pdbx_seq_one_letter_code
_entity_poly.pdbx_strand_id
1 'polypeptide(L)'
;MNASDETLKQQFQLLQEQQQKKLLLRKQRKEEKEKSEKDQLKESKSFGAFGVEDDLALTLADPPAPSSSIYSEELVNHLNDQLREMKDENGRLYKLLSERDFEIRQLKKKREEDRAAIAGGAGVASDAAATKIVELSKKVRELRAEVEAEKTKARQTQKKCRDLENKLRSADSEDMAGKGDIPKYSNPYGSPRDDKSLEQELKATQEKLRQTELKLSEQRNQVLSVKNELKSTQKVLANEVGEGVTVQSLLNATSGWRGRAQQILALQKKVTELKSQLQDRQSSLAMEDDLEAQFMGTSSSKRSTLDDRHQTQIKRLEKERREAQDKAANELKALEEEHAALKRKFDASKARNKVLSEDVKLQKQQVQKLLDKGKHDDELIEALMKQQERLKSMVEQNNKSQQEKEQSQSAKLRELSQKQQHDVNVVEQLKKIVAEKEQKLHSMEDEIQELRQRAQVSAVNAQINAANALFERTVSRPGTATIVNPVVNDGTALHTPSPPQSRASNRSTSRQSQVNGDATDRERASSRKSVRPASSQPGLLSKEELSELQAQCQEYKSMYHVAEVERDKLLELVKLLQQREEAGQKQSQDLQQELAHHKKKNVQLEKQLGKTKLEQSQSAKGLKKSKSKQGTFLVGDDTSKTEDITPEEVEELQTNLAIQKDENEALKATLQSTLQAKEEDLNLYSQMMEETKKIFLQGLRQYRQQQS
;
A
#
# COMPACT_ATOMS: atom_id res chain seq x y z
N MET A 1 -2.94 10.46 38.85
CA MET A 1 -3.34 9.14 38.29
C MET A 1 -3.48 8.08 39.39
N ASN A 2 -3.68 8.46 40.65
CA ASN A 2 -3.18 7.65 41.77
C ASN A 2 -4.17 6.58 42.26
N ALA A 3 -5.48 6.78 42.04
CA ALA A 3 -6.52 5.86 42.52
C ALA A 3 -6.38 4.43 41.96
N SER A 4 -5.82 4.26 40.76
CA SER A 4 -5.59 2.94 40.14
C SER A 4 -4.51 2.15 40.86
N ASP A 5 -3.37 2.78 41.17
CA ASP A 5 -2.27 2.15 41.93
C ASP A 5 -2.67 1.89 43.38
N GLU A 6 -3.46 2.80 43.98
CA GLU A 6 -3.98 2.63 45.34
C GLU A 6 -4.96 1.44 45.43
N THR A 7 -5.85 1.29 44.43
CA THR A 7 -6.72 0.11 44.31
C THR A 7 -5.90 -1.17 44.14
N LEU A 8 -4.85 -1.17 43.31
CA LEU A 8 -4.00 -2.34 43.08
C LEU A 8 -3.19 -2.70 44.33
N LYS A 9 -2.70 -1.71 45.07
CA LYS A 9 -1.98 -1.87 46.34
C LYS A 9 -2.90 -2.44 47.44
N GLN A 10 -4.15 -1.98 47.52
CA GLN A 10 -5.16 -2.57 48.40
C GLN A 10 -5.46 -4.03 48.03
N GLN A 11 -5.62 -4.37 46.74
CA GLN A 11 -5.81 -5.76 46.30
C GLN A 11 -4.61 -6.66 46.66
N PHE A 12 -3.38 -6.15 46.52
CA PHE A 12 -2.18 -6.89 46.90
C PHE A 12 -2.10 -7.11 48.43
N GLN A 13 -2.42 -6.10 49.23
CA GLN A 13 -2.50 -6.19 50.69
C GLN A 13 -3.50 -7.29 51.12
N LEU A 14 -4.70 -7.29 50.53
CA LEU A 14 -5.78 -8.23 50.82
C LEU A 14 -5.41 -9.67 50.40
N LEU A 15 -4.69 -9.84 49.29
CA LEU A 15 -4.14 -11.13 48.88
C LEU A 15 -3.05 -11.65 49.85
N GLN A 16 -2.17 -10.75 50.31
CA GLN A 16 -1.12 -11.09 51.27
C GLN A 16 -1.71 -11.50 52.63
N GLU A 17 -2.72 -10.78 53.12
CA GLU A 17 -3.46 -11.14 54.33
C GLU A 17 -4.19 -12.49 54.17
N GLN A 18 -4.82 -12.75 53.02
CA GLN A 18 -5.46 -14.05 52.75
C GLN A 18 -4.44 -15.21 52.77
N GLN A 19 -3.22 -15.00 52.27
CA GLN A 19 -2.15 -15.99 52.35
C GLN A 19 -1.68 -16.22 53.79
N GLN A 20 -1.46 -15.16 54.57
CA GLN A 20 -1.12 -15.27 55.99
C GLN A 20 -2.21 -16.02 56.78
N LYS A 21 -3.49 -15.69 56.56
CA LYS A 21 -4.64 -16.36 57.20
C LYS A 21 -4.75 -17.84 56.83
N LYS A 22 -4.48 -18.21 55.57
CA LYS A 22 -4.36 -19.62 55.14
C LYS A 22 -3.20 -20.36 55.82
N LEU A 23 -2.07 -19.68 56.04
CA LEU A 23 -0.89 -20.26 56.70
C LEU A 23 -1.12 -20.45 58.21
N LEU A 24 -1.80 -19.50 58.86
CA LEU A 24 -2.21 -19.57 60.26
C LEU A 24 -3.24 -20.69 60.50
N LEU A 25 -4.26 -20.82 59.63
CA LEU A 25 -5.19 -21.97 59.63
C LEU A 25 -4.47 -23.32 59.42
N ARG A 26 -3.42 -23.36 58.59
CA ARG A 26 -2.57 -24.56 58.44
C ARG A 26 -1.76 -24.87 59.70
N LYS A 27 -1.35 -23.86 60.48
CA LYS A 27 -0.67 -24.04 61.77
C LYS A 27 -1.64 -24.54 62.84
N GLN A 28 -2.82 -23.92 62.96
CA GLN A 28 -3.88 -24.38 63.86
C GLN A 28 -4.28 -25.83 63.58
N ARG A 29 -4.51 -26.23 62.32
CA ARG A 29 -4.77 -27.63 61.94
C ARG A 29 -3.61 -28.61 62.19
N LYS A 30 -2.38 -28.13 62.42
CA LYS A 30 -1.28 -28.97 62.92
C LYS A 30 -1.32 -29.07 64.44
N GLU A 31 -1.51 -27.96 65.14
CA GLU A 31 -1.62 -27.92 66.61
C GLU A 31 -2.84 -28.70 67.12
N GLU A 32 -3.96 -28.70 66.39
CA GLU A 32 -5.13 -29.55 66.62
C GLU A 32 -4.80 -31.03 66.45
N LYS A 33 -4.07 -31.40 65.39
CA LYS A 33 -3.63 -32.78 65.16
C LYS A 33 -2.65 -33.27 66.24
N GLU A 34 -1.63 -32.48 66.53
CA GLU A 34 -0.66 -32.78 67.60
C GLU A 34 -1.31 -32.85 68.98
N LYS A 35 -2.43 -32.14 69.22
CA LYS A 35 -3.26 -32.34 70.43
C LYS A 35 -4.01 -33.68 70.37
N SER A 36 -4.72 -33.98 69.28
CA SER A 36 -5.44 -35.26 69.15
C SER A 36 -4.52 -36.49 69.27
N GLU A 37 -3.30 -36.42 68.72
CA GLU A 37 -2.27 -37.46 68.86
C GLU A 37 -1.76 -37.55 70.32
N LYS A 38 -1.56 -36.40 71.00
CA LYS A 38 -1.13 -36.36 72.41
C LYS A 38 -2.20 -36.84 73.39
N ASP A 39 -3.48 -36.66 73.07
CA ASP A 39 -4.56 -37.11 73.94
C ASP A 39 -4.83 -38.62 73.74
N GLN A 40 -4.77 -39.14 72.51
CA GLN A 40 -4.72 -40.59 72.26
C GLN A 40 -3.51 -41.26 72.96
N LEU A 41 -2.34 -40.61 72.97
CA LEU A 41 -1.13 -41.07 73.67
C LEU A 41 -1.18 -40.95 75.21
N LYS A 42 -2.21 -40.30 75.78
CA LYS A 42 -2.48 -40.33 77.23
C LYS A 42 -3.47 -41.43 77.59
N GLU A 43 -4.53 -41.57 76.80
CA GLU A 43 -5.56 -42.59 76.97
C GLU A 43 -4.96 -44.00 76.86
N SER A 44 -3.97 -44.19 75.98
CA SER A 44 -3.18 -45.43 75.87
C SER A 44 -2.03 -45.59 76.88
N LYS A 45 -1.88 -44.68 77.87
CA LYS A 45 -0.79 -44.71 78.88
C LYS A 45 -1.27 -44.79 80.34
N SER A 46 -2.58 -44.83 80.57
CA SER A 46 -3.16 -44.95 81.91
C SER A 46 -3.14 -46.36 82.50
N PHE A 47 -2.81 -47.39 81.70
CA PHE A 47 -3.00 -48.81 82.05
C PHE A 47 -1.71 -49.66 82.12
N GLY A 48 -0.54 -49.04 82.31
CA GLY A 48 0.76 -49.73 82.21
C GLY A 48 1.85 -49.18 83.12
N ALA A 49 1.54 -48.93 84.40
CA ALA A 49 2.45 -48.26 85.34
C ALA A 49 2.41 -48.78 86.79
N PHE A 50 2.21 -50.08 86.98
CA PHE A 50 2.69 -50.80 88.18
C PHE A 50 3.07 -52.22 87.76
N GLY A 51 4.24 -52.70 88.18
CA GLY A 51 4.78 -53.98 87.73
C GLY A 51 4.90 -55.00 88.85
N VAL A 52 4.74 -56.28 88.49
CA VAL A 52 5.34 -57.50 89.06
C VAL A 52 5.10 -58.59 88.01
N GLU A 53 6.03 -59.53 87.86
CA GLU A 53 5.84 -60.73 87.03
C GLU A 53 4.99 -61.75 87.81
N ASP A 54 3.99 -62.36 87.17
CA ASP A 54 3.25 -63.51 87.72
C ASP A 54 3.01 -64.54 86.62
N ASP A 55 3.26 -65.81 86.93
CA ASP A 55 3.51 -66.90 85.97
C ASP A 55 2.54 -68.08 86.23
N LEU A 56 1.24 -67.79 86.08
CA LEU A 56 0.15 -68.72 86.42
C LEU A 56 -1.01 -68.64 85.42
N ALA A 57 -1.26 -69.74 84.70
CA ALA A 57 -2.31 -69.83 83.70
C ALA A 57 -3.70 -70.10 84.31
N LEU A 58 -4.66 -69.19 84.09
CA LEU A 58 -6.08 -69.42 84.36
C LEU A 58 -6.96 -68.96 83.19
N THR A 59 -7.75 -69.90 82.65
CA THR A 59 -8.75 -69.69 81.60
C THR A 59 -10.07 -69.19 82.15
N LEU A 60 -10.86 -68.46 81.34
CA LEU A 60 -12.33 -68.54 81.32
C LEU A 60 -12.87 -68.10 79.94
N ALA A 61 -14.12 -68.45 79.62
CA ALA A 61 -14.63 -68.51 78.24
C ALA A 61 -15.52 -67.33 77.81
N ASP A 62 -15.70 -67.19 76.49
CA ASP A 62 -16.56 -66.21 75.83
C ASP A 62 -18.06 -66.37 76.13
N PRO A 63 -18.80 -65.26 76.22
CA PRO A 63 -20.16 -65.13 75.70
C PRO A 63 -20.19 -64.28 74.40
N PRO A 64 -21.21 -64.43 73.53
CA PRO A 64 -21.03 -64.22 72.10
C PRO A 64 -21.10 -62.78 71.60
N ALA A 65 -20.33 -62.49 70.55
CA ALA A 65 -20.45 -61.26 69.77
C ALA A 65 -21.78 -61.21 68.99
N PRO A 66 -22.50 -60.06 68.96
CA PRO A 66 -23.70 -59.89 68.16
C PRO A 66 -23.38 -59.89 66.67
N SER A 67 -24.31 -60.43 65.86
CA SER A 67 -24.13 -60.69 64.43
C SER A 67 -24.23 -59.44 63.54
N SER A 68 -23.31 -58.49 63.71
CA SER A 68 -23.16 -57.30 62.85
C SER A 68 -21.76 -57.14 62.22
N SER A 69 -20.75 -57.86 62.72
CA SER A 69 -19.34 -57.63 62.34
C SER A 69 -19.06 -57.86 60.86
N ILE A 70 -19.57 -58.94 60.25
CA ILE A 70 -19.15 -59.38 58.90
C ILE A 70 -19.44 -58.31 57.83
N TYR A 71 -20.63 -57.70 57.81
CA TYR A 71 -20.96 -56.61 56.88
C TYR A 71 -20.17 -55.32 57.18
N SER A 72 -19.77 -55.09 58.43
CA SER A 72 -18.90 -53.98 58.80
C SER A 72 -17.47 -54.23 58.32
N GLU A 73 -16.99 -55.47 58.43
CA GLU A 73 -15.63 -55.90 58.11
C GLU A 73 -15.40 -56.00 56.59
N GLU A 74 -16.34 -56.53 55.81
CA GLU A 74 -16.31 -56.46 54.34
C GLU A 74 -16.33 -55.01 53.84
N LEU A 75 -17.14 -54.13 54.45
CA LEU A 75 -17.19 -52.71 54.10
C LEU A 75 -15.89 -51.99 54.48
N VAL A 76 -15.32 -52.28 55.66
CA VAL A 76 -14.02 -51.74 56.10
C VAL A 76 -12.89 -52.23 55.21
N ASN A 77 -12.90 -53.49 54.78
CA ASN A 77 -11.92 -54.03 53.83
C ASN A 77 -12.06 -53.35 52.46
N HIS A 78 -13.28 -53.21 51.92
CA HIS A 78 -13.52 -52.49 50.67
C HIS A 78 -13.08 -51.02 50.74
N LEU A 79 -13.33 -50.34 51.86
CA LEU A 79 -12.87 -48.96 52.10
C LEU A 79 -11.35 -48.88 52.27
N ASN A 80 -10.71 -49.89 52.87
CA ASN A 80 -9.25 -49.99 52.99
C ASN A 80 -8.58 -50.23 51.64
N ASP A 81 -9.16 -51.08 50.79
CA ASP A 81 -8.69 -51.33 49.42
C ASP A 81 -8.88 -50.09 48.55
N GLN A 82 -10.04 -49.42 48.58
CA GLN A 82 -10.22 -48.11 47.93
C GLN A 82 -9.20 -47.06 48.45
N LEU A 83 -8.95 -47.02 49.77
CA LEU A 83 -7.93 -46.14 50.35
C LEU A 83 -6.51 -46.51 49.90
N ARG A 84 -6.25 -47.77 49.53
CA ARG A 84 -4.96 -48.25 49.03
C ARG A 84 -4.79 -47.92 47.54
N GLU A 85 -5.78 -48.22 46.71
CA GLU A 85 -5.82 -47.83 45.30
C GLU A 85 -5.67 -46.31 45.15
N MET A 86 -6.41 -45.53 45.96
CA MET A 86 -6.29 -44.07 45.96
C MET A 86 -4.93 -43.57 46.47
N LYS A 87 -4.25 -44.28 47.38
CA LYS A 87 -2.86 -43.94 47.78
C LYS A 87 -1.88 -44.24 46.66
N ASP A 88 -1.99 -45.40 46.01
CA ASP A 88 -1.11 -45.81 44.92
C ASP A 88 -1.29 -44.93 43.69
N GLU A 89 -2.53 -44.55 43.35
CA GLU A 89 -2.81 -43.59 42.27
C GLU A 89 -2.32 -42.17 42.61
N ASN A 90 -2.51 -41.69 43.85
CA ASN A 90 -1.84 -40.45 44.28
C ASN A 90 -0.31 -40.55 44.17
N GLY A 91 0.29 -41.71 44.48
CA GLY A 91 1.71 -41.97 44.30
C GLY A 91 2.16 -41.86 42.83
N ARG A 92 1.40 -42.47 41.90
CA ARG A 92 1.60 -42.35 40.44
C ARG A 92 1.47 -40.89 39.98
N LEU A 93 0.44 -40.18 40.44
CA LEU A 93 0.20 -38.78 40.11
C LEU A 93 1.32 -37.85 40.64
N TYR A 94 1.82 -38.07 41.86
CA TYR A 94 2.99 -37.33 42.38
C TYR A 94 4.25 -37.62 41.56
N LYS A 95 4.48 -38.87 41.17
CA LYS A 95 5.62 -39.23 40.31
C LYS A 95 5.51 -38.54 38.94
N LEU A 96 4.36 -38.68 38.27
CA LEU A 96 4.09 -38.03 36.98
C LEU A 96 4.22 -36.50 37.08
N LEU A 97 3.71 -35.88 38.16
CA LEU A 97 3.88 -34.44 38.41
C LEU A 97 5.36 -34.07 38.53
N SER A 98 6.16 -34.86 39.24
CA SER A 98 7.61 -34.63 39.37
C SER A 98 8.37 -34.77 38.04
N GLU A 99 7.94 -35.70 37.18
CA GLU A 99 8.45 -35.90 35.83
C GLU A 99 8.09 -34.70 34.94
N ARG A 100 6.85 -34.17 35.03
CA ARG A 100 6.44 -32.95 34.31
C ARG A 100 7.11 -31.70 34.84
N ASP A 101 7.34 -31.57 36.15
CA ASP A 101 8.12 -30.46 36.72
C ASP A 101 9.60 -30.55 36.33
N PHE A 102 10.14 -31.74 36.07
CA PHE A 102 11.48 -31.90 35.48
C PHE A 102 11.48 -31.51 34.00
N GLU A 103 10.51 -31.98 33.21
CA GLU A 103 10.32 -31.60 31.80
C GLU A 103 10.17 -30.07 31.65
N ILE A 104 9.32 -29.44 32.46
CA ILE A 104 9.13 -27.98 32.51
C ILE A 104 10.43 -27.26 32.91
N ARG A 105 11.24 -27.81 33.83
CA ARG A 105 12.55 -27.24 34.18
C ARG A 105 13.54 -27.34 33.02
N GLN A 106 13.59 -28.46 32.30
CA GLN A 106 14.44 -28.62 31.12
C GLN A 106 13.99 -27.71 29.96
N LEU A 107 12.68 -27.59 29.71
CA LEU A 107 12.14 -26.67 28.71
C LEU A 107 12.39 -25.19 29.07
N LYS A 108 12.31 -24.83 30.35
CA LYS A 108 12.71 -23.49 30.83
C LYS A 108 14.20 -23.25 30.65
N LYS A 109 15.05 -24.20 31.05
CA LYS A 109 16.50 -24.13 30.88
C LYS A 109 16.87 -23.95 29.40
N LYS A 110 16.36 -24.83 28.52
CA LYS A 110 16.60 -24.74 27.08
C LYS A 110 16.15 -23.40 26.50
N ARG A 111 14.97 -22.90 26.86
CA ARG A 111 14.51 -21.57 26.40
C ARG A 111 15.38 -20.41 26.89
N GLU A 112 16.05 -20.56 28.02
CA GLU A 112 16.98 -19.56 28.54
C GLU A 112 18.38 -19.69 27.91
N GLU A 113 18.80 -20.91 27.55
CA GLU A 113 19.97 -21.18 26.70
C GLU A 113 19.76 -20.65 25.26
N ASP A 114 18.59 -20.89 24.66
CA ASP A 114 18.18 -20.32 23.37
C ASP A 114 18.18 -18.78 23.44
N ARG A 115 17.65 -18.19 24.54
CA ARG A 115 17.70 -16.73 24.78
C ARG A 115 19.14 -16.24 24.90
N ALA A 116 20.00 -16.94 25.65
CA ALA A 116 21.39 -16.57 25.84
C ALA A 116 22.20 -16.65 24.53
N ALA A 117 21.93 -17.64 23.67
CA ALA A 117 22.52 -17.73 22.33
C ALA A 117 22.07 -16.56 21.43
N ILE A 118 20.79 -16.18 21.48
CA ILE A 118 20.26 -15.01 20.74
C ILE A 118 20.84 -13.69 21.27
N ALA A 119 20.99 -13.54 22.58
CA ALA A 119 21.54 -12.33 23.21
C ALA A 119 23.07 -12.21 23.03
N GLY A 120 23.80 -13.32 23.12
CA GLY A 120 25.26 -13.36 22.93
C GLY A 120 25.71 -13.13 21.49
N GLY A 121 24.83 -13.32 20.50
CA GLY A 121 25.13 -13.13 19.08
C GLY A 121 25.13 -11.68 18.60
N ALA A 122 24.61 -10.71 19.37
CA ALA A 122 24.53 -9.31 18.96
C ALA A 122 24.51 -8.35 20.16
N GLY A 123 25.51 -7.48 20.28
CA GLY A 123 25.52 -6.39 21.27
C GLY A 123 24.65 -5.20 20.86
N VAL A 124 24.04 -4.52 21.84
CA VAL A 124 23.32 -3.23 21.78
C VAL A 124 22.10 -3.16 20.84
N ALA A 125 22.25 -3.49 19.56
CA ALA A 125 21.17 -3.51 18.57
C ALA A 125 20.10 -4.57 18.88
N SER A 126 20.46 -5.66 19.55
CA SER A 126 19.54 -6.70 20.03
C SER A 126 18.56 -6.17 21.09
N ASP A 127 19.02 -5.32 21.99
CA ASP A 127 18.22 -4.75 23.08
C ASP A 127 17.28 -3.64 22.55
N ALA A 128 17.75 -2.85 21.58
CA ALA A 128 16.90 -1.95 20.79
C ALA A 128 15.80 -2.72 20.01
N ALA A 129 16.11 -3.89 19.47
CA ALA A 129 15.11 -4.75 18.82
C ALA A 129 14.13 -5.36 19.84
N ALA A 130 14.62 -5.87 20.99
CA ALA A 130 13.80 -6.48 22.03
C ALA A 130 12.81 -5.48 22.65
N THR A 131 13.28 -4.27 22.98
CA THR A 131 12.42 -3.18 23.47
C THR A 131 11.37 -2.78 22.43
N LYS A 132 11.74 -2.65 21.14
CA LYS A 132 10.78 -2.35 20.07
C LYS A 132 9.76 -3.47 19.85
N ILE A 133 10.16 -4.75 19.97
CA ILE A 133 9.24 -5.90 19.91
C ILE A 133 8.23 -5.85 21.07
N VAL A 134 8.65 -5.49 22.29
CA VAL A 134 7.74 -5.34 23.44
C VAL A 134 6.79 -4.15 23.24
N GLU A 135 7.29 -3.01 22.78
CA GLU A 135 6.49 -1.81 22.49
C GLU A 135 5.43 -2.09 21.40
N LEU A 136 5.83 -2.69 20.27
CA LEU A 136 4.90 -3.09 19.21
C LEU A 136 3.90 -4.14 19.71
N SER A 137 4.34 -5.10 20.53
CA SER A 137 3.46 -6.10 21.16
C SER A 137 2.50 -5.50 22.19
N LYS A 138 2.82 -4.33 22.75
CA LYS A 138 1.90 -3.54 23.58
C LYS A 138 0.92 -2.78 22.69
N LYS A 139 1.39 -2.07 21.64
CA LYS A 139 0.52 -1.30 20.76
C LYS A 139 -0.46 -2.17 19.96
N VAL A 140 -0.06 -3.38 19.56
CA VAL A 140 -0.97 -4.38 18.97
C VAL A 140 -2.06 -4.83 19.95
N ARG A 141 -1.79 -4.88 21.26
CA ARG A 141 -2.81 -5.17 22.28
C ARG A 141 -3.75 -3.98 22.51
N GLU A 142 -3.22 -2.77 22.58
CA GLU A 142 -4.00 -1.53 22.67
C GLU A 142 -4.94 -1.39 21.45
N LEU A 143 -4.41 -1.48 20.22
CA LEU A 143 -5.19 -1.39 18.99
C LEU A 143 -6.27 -2.50 18.89
N ARG A 144 -6.00 -3.72 19.39
CA ARG A 144 -7.02 -4.78 19.47
C ARG A 144 -8.13 -4.43 20.46
N ALA A 145 -7.81 -3.83 21.61
CA ALA A 145 -8.78 -3.37 22.58
C ALA A 145 -9.62 -2.19 22.05
N GLU A 146 -8.98 -1.22 21.39
CA GLU A 146 -9.62 -0.11 20.69
C GLU A 146 -10.61 -0.62 19.62
N VAL A 147 -10.20 -1.62 18.81
CA VAL A 147 -11.06 -2.22 17.77
C VAL A 147 -12.26 -2.99 18.35
N GLU A 148 -12.12 -3.74 19.45
CA GLU A 148 -13.28 -4.39 20.07
C GLU A 148 -14.19 -3.39 20.81
N ALA A 149 -13.63 -2.32 21.40
CA ALA A 149 -14.41 -1.21 21.94
C ALA A 149 -15.24 -0.50 20.85
N GLU A 150 -14.67 -0.28 19.66
CA GLU A 150 -15.40 0.36 18.56
C GLU A 150 -16.42 -0.59 17.90
N LYS A 151 -16.11 -1.89 17.77
CA LYS A 151 -17.09 -2.90 17.35
C LYS A 151 -18.29 -2.99 18.31
N THR A 152 -18.06 -2.89 19.61
CA THR A 152 -19.14 -2.95 20.61
C THR A 152 -20.00 -1.69 20.59
N LYS A 153 -19.41 -0.49 20.44
CA LYS A 153 -20.18 0.75 20.14
C LYS A 153 -20.98 0.62 18.84
N ALA A 154 -20.35 0.18 17.74
CA ALA A 154 -21.02 0.02 16.45
C ALA A 154 -22.21 -0.95 16.52
N ARG A 155 -22.10 -2.06 17.25
CA ARG A 155 -23.21 -2.99 17.53
C ARG A 155 -24.31 -2.34 18.37
N GLN A 156 -23.97 -1.52 19.38
CA GLN A 156 -24.96 -0.79 20.18
C GLN A 156 -25.72 0.25 19.33
N THR A 157 -25.02 1.01 18.49
CA THR A 157 -25.64 1.97 17.56
C THR A 157 -26.50 1.24 16.53
N GLN A 158 -26.00 0.16 15.91
CA GLN A 158 -26.80 -0.66 14.97
C GLN A 158 -28.06 -1.25 15.63
N LYS A 159 -27.99 -1.65 16.90
CA LYS A 159 -29.19 -2.06 17.65
C LYS A 159 -30.15 -0.88 17.81
N LYS A 160 -29.68 0.28 18.26
CA LYS A 160 -30.53 1.49 18.40
C LYS A 160 -31.17 1.92 17.07
N CYS A 161 -30.46 1.81 15.94
CA CYS A 161 -31.02 2.05 14.61
C CYS A 161 -32.18 1.09 14.33
N ARG A 162 -31.98 -0.23 14.49
CA ARG A 162 -33.05 -1.24 14.33
C ARG A 162 -34.22 -1.04 15.29
N ASP A 163 -33.94 -0.69 16.54
CA ASP A 163 -34.97 -0.42 17.56
C ASP A 163 -35.79 0.85 17.21
N LEU A 164 -35.24 1.78 16.42
CA LEU A 164 -35.93 2.96 15.88
C LEU A 164 -36.63 2.67 14.55
N GLU A 165 -35.99 1.95 13.62
CA GLU A 165 -36.56 1.46 12.36
C GLU A 165 -37.82 0.61 12.60
N ASN A 166 -37.77 -0.27 13.62
CA ASN A 166 -38.92 -1.06 14.03
C ASN A 166 -40.05 -0.19 14.60
N LYS A 167 -39.73 0.81 15.43
CA LYS A 167 -40.74 1.75 15.96
C LYS A 167 -41.39 2.60 14.87
N LEU A 168 -40.61 3.02 13.86
CA LEU A 168 -41.14 3.73 12.70
C LEU A 168 -42.11 2.83 11.92
N ARG A 169 -41.70 1.58 11.62
CA ARG A 169 -42.56 0.57 10.99
C ARG A 169 -43.81 0.21 11.81
N SER A 170 -43.76 0.32 13.14
CA SER A 170 -44.95 0.17 14.00
C SER A 170 -45.89 1.37 13.85
N ALA A 171 -45.38 2.60 13.84
CA ALA A 171 -46.19 3.80 13.62
C ALA A 171 -46.84 3.80 12.22
N ASP A 172 -46.06 3.49 11.16
CA ASP A 172 -46.54 3.34 9.78
C ASP A 172 -47.68 2.29 9.65
N SER A 173 -47.81 1.36 10.62
CA SER A 173 -48.83 0.32 10.61
C SER A 173 -50.14 0.68 11.32
N GLU A 174 -50.21 1.79 12.07
CA GLU A 174 -51.46 2.26 12.69
C GLU A 174 -52.20 3.30 11.82
N ASP A 175 -51.50 4.04 10.95
CA ASP A 175 -52.08 5.11 10.10
C ASP A 175 -52.73 4.64 8.78
N MET A 176 -52.61 3.36 8.40
CA MET A 176 -52.97 2.87 7.05
C MET A 176 -54.17 1.91 6.99
N ALA A 177 -55.31 2.33 7.55
CA ALA A 177 -56.59 1.60 7.50
C ALA A 177 -57.64 2.27 6.58
N GLY A 178 -57.32 2.55 5.31
CA GLY A 178 -58.32 3.17 4.41
C GLY A 178 -57.99 3.29 2.90
N LYS A 179 -58.61 2.40 2.09
CA LYS A 179 -59.04 2.54 0.66
C LYS A 179 -58.06 3.07 -0.42
N GLY A 180 -57.96 2.30 -1.52
CA GLY A 180 -58.27 2.82 -2.86
C GLY A 180 -57.16 2.92 -3.94
N ASP A 181 -57.18 1.98 -4.88
CA ASP A 181 -56.95 2.12 -6.35
C ASP A 181 -55.84 3.05 -6.93
N ILE A 182 -54.70 2.44 -7.31
CA ILE A 182 -54.20 2.21 -8.69
C ILE A 182 -54.61 3.25 -9.80
N PRO A 183 -53.74 3.67 -10.78
CA PRO A 183 -52.28 3.53 -10.96
C PRO A 183 -51.51 4.83 -11.39
N LYS A 184 -50.16 4.82 -11.37
CA LYS A 184 -49.29 5.02 -12.57
C LYS A 184 -47.77 5.03 -12.25
N TYR A 185 -46.97 4.90 -13.32
CA TYR A 185 -45.50 4.91 -13.34
C TYR A 185 -44.89 6.14 -12.67
N SER A 186 -43.82 5.94 -11.88
CA SER A 186 -42.86 6.99 -11.53
C SER A 186 -41.40 6.49 -11.59
N ASN A 187 -40.60 7.35 -12.20
CA ASN A 187 -39.17 7.30 -12.48
C ASN A 187 -38.25 6.74 -11.33
N PRO A 188 -37.28 5.83 -11.60
CA PRO A 188 -36.30 5.37 -10.61
C PRO A 188 -35.29 6.42 -10.13
N TYR A 189 -35.16 7.57 -10.81
CA TYR A 189 -34.27 8.65 -10.38
C TYR A 189 -34.83 9.43 -9.18
N GLY A 190 -34.57 8.92 -7.97
CA GLY A 190 -34.96 9.52 -6.69
C GLY A 190 -33.77 9.73 -5.75
N SER A 191 -33.42 11.00 -5.53
CA SER A 191 -32.36 11.52 -4.64
C SER A 191 -30.90 11.35 -5.10
N PRO A 192 -30.10 12.44 -5.10
CA PRO A 192 -28.65 12.34 -4.98
C PRO A 192 -28.31 11.68 -3.63
N ARG A 193 -27.74 10.48 -3.65
CA ARG A 193 -26.97 9.98 -2.49
C ARG A 193 -25.75 10.89 -2.35
N ASP A 194 -25.52 11.46 -1.17
CA ASP A 194 -24.33 12.28 -0.91
C ASP A 194 -23.06 11.57 -1.40
N ASP A 195 -22.25 12.23 -2.23
CA ASP A 195 -20.97 11.67 -2.72
C ASP A 195 -20.09 11.15 -1.58
N LYS A 196 -20.10 11.85 -0.43
CA LYS A 196 -19.36 11.48 0.78
C LYS A 196 -19.83 10.15 1.38
N SER A 197 -21.10 9.80 1.21
CA SER A 197 -21.68 8.52 1.64
C SER A 197 -21.24 7.40 0.70
N LEU A 198 -21.31 7.62 -0.62
CA LEU A 198 -20.79 6.69 -1.62
C LEU A 198 -19.27 6.49 -1.49
N GLU A 199 -18.50 7.55 -1.23
CA GLU A 199 -17.06 7.48 -1.02
C GLU A 199 -16.70 6.78 0.31
N GLN A 200 -17.54 6.90 1.35
CA GLN A 200 -17.40 6.10 2.58
C GLN A 200 -17.77 4.63 2.36
N GLU A 201 -18.84 4.32 1.62
CA GLU A 201 -19.17 2.94 1.23
C GLU A 201 -18.04 2.31 0.40
N LEU A 202 -17.47 3.05 -0.57
CA LEU A 202 -16.33 2.63 -1.39
C LEU A 202 -15.07 2.38 -0.57
N LYS A 203 -14.70 3.29 0.34
CA LYS A 203 -13.53 3.10 1.23
C LYS A 203 -13.77 1.93 2.20
N ALA A 204 -15.01 1.71 2.64
CA ALA A 204 -15.37 0.58 3.50
C ALA A 204 -15.41 -0.76 2.76
N THR A 205 -15.73 -0.81 1.46
CA THR A 205 -15.60 -2.03 0.64
C THR A 205 -14.15 -2.29 0.27
N GLN A 206 -13.37 -1.26 -0.04
CA GLN A 206 -11.94 -1.39 -0.38
C GLN A 206 -11.09 -1.87 0.80
N GLU A 207 -11.32 -1.37 2.03
CA GLU A 207 -10.64 -1.90 3.23
C GLU A 207 -11.14 -3.31 3.60
N LYS A 208 -12.42 -3.64 3.36
CA LYS A 208 -12.91 -5.03 3.50
C LYS A 208 -12.20 -5.97 2.52
N LEU A 209 -12.05 -5.56 1.25
CA LEU A 209 -11.32 -6.31 0.23
C LEU A 209 -9.88 -6.55 0.68
N ARG A 210 -9.16 -5.50 1.08
CA ARG A 210 -7.79 -5.59 1.59
C ARG A 210 -7.66 -6.49 2.83
N GLN A 211 -8.65 -6.49 3.72
CA GLN A 211 -8.69 -7.41 4.87
C GLN A 211 -8.99 -8.86 4.47
N THR A 212 -9.76 -9.10 3.40
CA THR A 212 -9.96 -10.46 2.85
C THR A 212 -8.73 -10.95 2.09
N GLU A 213 -8.04 -10.10 1.34
CA GLU A 213 -6.78 -10.43 0.66
C GLU A 213 -5.67 -10.78 1.66
N LEU A 214 -5.53 -10.01 2.74
CA LEU A 214 -4.57 -10.31 3.80
C LEU A 214 -4.87 -11.67 4.44
N LYS A 215 -6.13 -11.95 4.79
CA LYS A 215 -6.53 -13.26 5.34
C LYS A 215 -6.33 -14.40 4.35
N LEU A 216 -6.56 -14.17 3.05
CA LEU A 216 -6.31 -15.15 2.00
C LEU A 216 -4.81 -15.47 1.89
N SER A 217 -3.94 -14.46 2.06
CA SER A 217 -2.49 -14.63 2.14
C SER A 217 -2.06 -15.40 3.40
N GLU A 218 -2.60 -15.04 4.56
CA GLU A 218 -2.38 -15.78 5.83
C GLU A 218 -2.82 -17.25 5.72
N GLN A 219 -3.99 -17.51 5.13
CA GLN A 219 -4.49 -18.87 4.89
C GLN A 219 -3.63 -19.65 3.89
N ARG A 220 -3.19 -19.02 2.78
CA ARG A 220 -2.24 -19.63 1.84
C ARG A 220 -0.93 -20.04 2.53
N ASN A 221 -0.39 -19.16 3.38
CA ASN A 221 0.82 -19.44 4.16
C ASN A 221 0.61 -20.57 5.19
N GLN A 222 -0.53 -20.60 5.89
CA GLN A 222 -0.85 -21.68 6.82
C GLN A 222 -1.01 -23.03 6.09
N VAL A 223 -1.65 -23.05 4.92
CA VAL A 223 -1.76 -24.25 4.07
C VAL A 223 -0.39 -24.73 3.58
N LEU A 224 0.53 -23.82 3.27
CA LEU A 224 1.92 -24.17 2.93
C LEU A 224 2.69 -24.75 4.13
N SER A 225 2.50 -24.21 5.35
CA SER A 225 3.09 -24.78 6.57
C SER A 225 2.60 -26.20 6.81
N VAL A 226 1.27 -26.39 6.88
CA VAL A 226 0.64 -27.71 7.10
C VAL A 226 1.03 -28.71 6.00
N LYS A 227 1.18 -28.26 4.75
CA LYS A 227 1.65 -29.11 3.64
C LYS A 227 3.13 -29.50 3.76
N ASN A 228 3.97 -28.68 4.38
CA ASN A 228 5.37 -29.00 4.64
C ASN A 228 5.53 -29.86 5.91
N GLU A 229 4.73 -29.62 6.95
CA GLU A 229 4.59 -30.48 8.12
C GLU A 229 4.12 -31.89 7.70
N LEU A 230 3.11 -31.99 6.83
CA LEU A 230 2.63 -33.26 6.26
C LEU A 230 3.70 -34.01 5.45
N LYS A 231 4.52 -33.31 4.66
CA LYS A 231 5.69 -33.93 4.01
C LYS A 231 6.72 -34.41 5.04
N SER A 232 6.91 -33.67 6.13
CA SER A 232 7.86 -34.03 7.19
C SER A 232 7.39 -35.29 7.93
N THR A 233 6.13 -35.36 8.34
CA THR A 233 5.56 -36.55 8.98
C THR A 233 5.52 -37.75 8.03
N GLN A 234 5.26 -37.55 6.73
CA GLN A 234 5.39 -38.61 5.72
C GLN A 234 6.83 -39.12 5.57
N LYS A 235 7.86 -38.25 5.65
CA LYS A 235 9.27 -38.67 5.69
C LYS A 235 9.62 -39.44 6.96
N VAL A 236 9.12 -39.01 8.12
CA VAL A 236 9.32 -39.73 9.40
C VAL A 236 8.66 -41.11 9.34
N LEU A 237 7.42 -41.22 8.85
CA LEU A 237 6.76 -42.50 8.61
C LEU A 237 7.58 -43.37 7.64
N ALA A 238 8.05 -42.84 6.51
CA ALA A 238 8.88 -43.58 5.57
C ALA A 238 10.18 -44.13 6.21
N ASN A 239 10.77 -43.42 7.18
CA ASN A 239 11.93 -43.90 7.92
C ASN A 239 11.61 -45.07 8.89
N GLU A 240 10.44 -45.05 9.54
CA GLU A 240 9.99 -46.11 10.46
C GLU A 240 9.42 -47.34 9.72
N VAL A 241 8.79 -47.10 8.57
CA VAL A 241 8.13 -48.10 7.72
C VAL A 241 9.16 -48.78 6.81
N GLY A 242 10.02 -47.99 6.17
CA GLY A 242 10.99 -48.40 5.15
C GLY A 242 10.81 -47.61 3.85
N GLU A 243 11.93 -47.26 3.20
CA GLU A 243 11.89 -46.52 1.93
C GLU A 243 11.13 -47.31 0.84
N GLY A 244 10.33 -46.59 0.05
CA GLY A 244 9.50 -47.15 -1.02
C GLY A 244 8.07 -47.56 -0.61
N VAL A 245 7.73 -47.58 0.68
CA VAL A 245 6.36 -47.89 1.14
C VAL A 245 5.54 -46.61 1.30
N THR A 246 4.39 -46.53 0.62
CA THR A 246 3.46 -45.38 0.70
C THR A 246 2.36 -45.61 1.74
N VAL A 247 1.80 -44.52 2.28
CA VAL A 247 0.66 -44.59 3.23
C VAL A 247 -0.55 -45.29 2.61
N GLN A 248 -0.85 -45.05 1.32
CA GLN A 248 -1.87 -45.79 0.58
C GLN A 248 -1.59 -47.29 0.48
N SER A 249 -0.33 -47.70 0.30
CA SER A 249 0.00 -49.14 0.29
C SER A 249 -0.11 -49.80 1.66
N LEU A 250 0.06 -49.06 2.77
CA LEU A 250 -0.20 -49.58 4.12
C LEU A 250 -1.71 -49.74 4.38
N LEU A 251 -2.51 -48.73 4.03
CA LEU A 251 -3.97 -48.77 4.20
C LEU A 251 -4.64 -49.90 3.39
N ASN A 252 -4.04 -50.27 2.25
CA ASN A 252 -4.52 -51.35 1.39
C ASN A 252 -3.86 -52.72 1.70
N ALA A 253 -2.95 -52.83 2.66
CA ALA A 253 -2.24 -54.06 2.97
C ALA A 253 -3.03 -54.93 3.95
N THR A 254 -3.83 -55.86 3.44
CA THR A 254 -4.43 -56.93 4.25
C THR A 254 -3.34 -57.85 4.84
N SER A 255 -3.12 -57.72 6.15
CA SER A 255 -2.39 -58.61 7.08
C SER A 255 -0.94 -59.05 6.79
N GLY A 256 -0.37 -58.81 5.60
CA GLY A 256 0.93 -59.34 5.21
C GLY A 256 2.16 -58.48 5.50
N TRP A 257 2.02 -57.21 5.88
CA TRP A 257 3.14 -56.26 5.94
C TRP A 257 3.90 -56.29 7.27
N ARG A 258 5.24 -56.39 7.20
CA ARG A 258 6.16 -56.47 8.36
C ARG A 258 7.10 -55.27 8.36
N GLY A 259 6.92 -54.34 9.29
CA GLY A 259 7.66 -53.07 9.32
C GLY A 259 9.14 -53.17 9.69
N ARG A 260 9.91 -52.13 9.35
CA ARG A 260 11.38 -52.04 9.55
C ARG A 260 11.82 -52.45 10.95
N ALA A 261 11.13 -51.99 12.00
CA ALA A 261 11.44 -52.37 13.39
C ALA A 261 11.27 -53.89 13.64
N GLN A 262 10.21 -54.50 13.10
CA GLN A 262 9.93 -55.94 13.23
C GLN A 262 10.81 -56.82 12.31
N GLN A 263 11.42 -56.22 11.28
CA GLN A 263 12.48 -56.80 10.46
C GLN A 263 13.85 -56.69 11.15
N ILE A 264 14.17 -55.55 11.76
CA ILE A 264 15.37 -55.36 12.59
C ILE A 264 15.36 -56.36 13.77
N LEU A 265 14.25 -56.50 14.49
CA LEU A 265 14.13 -57.51 15.56
C LEU A 265 14.30 -58.95 15.06
N ALA A 266 13.83 -59.26 13.85
CA ALA A 266 14.03 -60.57 13.23
C ALA A 266 15.52 -60.80 12.86
N LEU A 267 16.18 -59.81 12.29
CA LEU A 267 17.60 -59.85 11.95
C LEU A 267 18.48 -59.91 13.21
N GLN A 268 18.16 -59.15 14.25
CA GLN A 268 18.83 -59.21 15.56
C GLN A 268 18.70 -60.60 16.16
N LYS A 269 17.49 -61.18 16.19
CA LYS A 269 17.29 -62.57 16.66
C LYS A 269 18.06 -63.58 15.80
N LYS A 270 18.12 -63.39 14.47
CA LYS A 270 18.91 -64.27 13.57
C LYS A 270 20.42 -64.11 13.80
N VAL A 271 20.90 -62.91 14.12
CA VAL A 271 22.31 -62.65 14.46
C VAL A 271 22.67 -63.24 15.82
N THR A 272 21.80 -63.19 16.84
CA THR A 272 22.07 -63.87 18.12
C THR A 272 22.02 -65.39 17.98
N GLU A 273 21.08 -65.93 17.20
CA GLU A 273 21.01 -67.35 16.85
C GLU A 273 22.27 -67.83 16.11
N LEU A 274 22.72 -67.11 15.07
CA LEU A 274 23.94 -67.44 14.32
C LEU A 274 25.22 -67.26 15.16
N LYS A 275 25.24 -66.30 16.11
CA LYS A 275 26.35 -66.16 17.07
C LYS A 275 26.41 -67.34 18.04
N SER A 276 25.27 -67.82 18.56
CA SER A 276 25.22 -69.06 19.35
C SER A 276 25.76 -70.21 18.51
N GLN A 277 25.18 -70.46 17.32
CA GLN A 277 25.59 -71.56 16.44
C GLN A 277 27.07 -71.51 16.02
N LEU A 278 27.69 -70.32 15.95
CA LEU A 278 29.14 -70.19 15.77
C LEU A 278 29.92 -70.52 17.04
N GLN A 279 29.47 -70.07 18.21
CA GLN A 279 30.12 -70.36 19.49
C GLN A 279 29.99 -71.84 19.88
N ASP A 280 28.83 -72.45 19.62
CA ASP A 280 28.55 -73.89 19.75
C ASP A 280 29.39 -74.72 18.76
N ARG A 281 29.71 -74.17 17.58
CA ARG A 281 30.67 -74.77 16.64
C ARG A 281 32.12 -74.57 17.05
N GLN A 282 32.48 -73.46 17.68
CA GLN A 282 33.84 -73.25 18.19
C GLN A 282 34.15 -74.14 19.39
N SER A 283 33.17 -74.43 20.26
CA SER A 283 33.34 -75.43 21.33
C SER A 283 33.38 -76.87 20.79
N SER A 284 32.62 -77.19 19.73
CA SER A 284 32.73 -78.49 19.03
C SER A 284 34.10 -78.68 18.36
N LEU A 285 34.55 -77.70 17.57
CA LEU A 285 35.82 -77.76 16.85
C LEU A 285 37.03 -77.83 17.78
N ALA A 286 36.97 -77.19 18.95
CA ALA A 286 37.99 -77.31 20.00
C ALA A 286 38.16 -78.73 20.57
N MET A 287 37.32 -79.70 20.17
CA MET A 287 37.43 -81.11 20.52
C MET A 287 37.68 -82.05 19.32
N GLU A 288 37.67 -81.53 18.09
CA GLU A 288 37.95 -82.30 16.85
C GLU A 288 39.32 -81.97 16.23
N ASP A 289 39.86 -80.77 16.47
CA ASP A 289 41.11 -80.26 15.86
C ASP A 289 42.37 -81.07 16.24
N ASP A 290 42.35 -81.78 17.38
CA ASP A 290 43.45 -82.64 17.86
C ASP A 290 43.50 -84.02 17.18
N LEU A 291 42.47 -84.39 16.40
CA LEU A 291 42.36 -85.71 15.75
C LEU A 291 42.29 -85.65 14.21
N GLU A 292 41.67 -84.65 13.59
CA GLU A 292 41.64 -84.57 12.11
C GLU A 292 43.01 -84.20 11.51
N ALA A 293 43.81 -83.41 12.25
CA ALA A 293 45.10 -82.88 11.81
C ALA A 293 46.16 -83.93 11.44
N GLN A 294 46.02 -85.18 11.89
CA GLN A 294 47.02 -86.25 11.70
C GLN A 294 46.69 -87.25 10.57
N PHE A 295 45.48 -87.23 9.98
CA PHE A 295 45.03 -88.30 9.07
C PHE A 295 44.65 -87.88 7.63
N MET A 296 44.08 -86.68 7.41
CA MET A 296 43.44 -86.34 6.12
C MET A 296 44.23 -85.41 5.19
N GLY A 297 45.50 -85.73 4.96
CA GLY A 297 46.42 -84.99 4.09
C GLY A 297 46.16 -84.99 2.57
N THR A 298 44.91 -85.06 2.07
CA THR A 298 44.58 -84.90 0.62
C THR A 298 43.14 -84.43 0.33
N SER A 299 42.84 -83.13 0.42
CA SER A 299 41.51 -82.60 -0.04
C SER A 299 41.44 -81.13 -0.49
N SER A 300 42.56 -80.40 -0.53
CA SER A 300 42.59 -78.94 -0.69
C SER A 300 42.06 -78.38 -2.03
N SER A 301 42.17 -79.12 -3.14
CA SER A 301 41.99 -78.61 -4.51
C SER A 301 40.60 -78.05 -4.86
N LYS A 302 39.56 -78.25 -4.03
CA LYS A 302 38.24 -77.63 -4.22
C LYS A 302 38.05 -76.35 -3.40
N ARG A 303 38.76 -76.19 -2.28
CA ARG A 303 38.64 -75.03 -1.37
C ARG A 303 39.23 -73.79 -2.04
N SER A 304 40.49 -73.89 -2.50
CA SER A 304 41.18 -72.85 -3.30
C SER A 304 40.28 -72.25 -4.38
N THR A 305 39.66 -73.07 -5.23
CA THR A 305 38.87 -72.57 -6.38
C THR A 305 37.62 -71.75 -6.04
N LEU A 306 37.20 -71.72 -4.77
CA LEU A 306 36.19 -70.79 -4.27
C LEU A 306 36.84 -69.56 -3.63
N ASP A 307 37.85 -69.77 -2.79
CA ASP A 307 38.60 -68.69 -2.13
C ASP A 307 39.27 -67.74 -3.16
N ASP A 308 39.84 -68.28 -4.25
CA ASP A 308 40.37 -67.55 -5.41
C ASP A 308 39.30 -66.66 -6.08
N ARG A 309 38.05 -67.14 -6.16
CA ARG A 309 36.93 -66.38 -6.75
C ARG A 309 36.44 -65.29 -5.81
N HIS A 310 36.38 -65.57 -4.51
CA HIS A 310 36.05 -64.57 -3.52
C HIS A 310 37.13 -63.48 -3.47
N GLN A 311 38.41 -63.84 -3.56
CA GLN A 311 39.50 -62.86 -3.57
C GLN A 311 39.55 -62.03 -4.86
N THR A 312 39.22 -62.60 -6.03
CA THR A 312 39.07 -61.80 -7.27
C THR A 312 37.83 -60.90 -7.23
N GLN A 313 36.70 -61.35 -6.66
CA GLN A 313 35.52 -60.51 -6.48
C GLN A 313 35.75 -59.37 -5.48
N ILE A 314 36.51 -59.59 -4.40
CA ILE A 314 36.93 -58.53 -3.46
C ILE A 314 37.80 -57.50 -4.19
N LYS A 315 38.85 -57.94 -4.90
CA LYS A 315 39.71 -57.03 -5.70
C LYS A 315 38.92 -56.23 -6.73
N ARG A 316 37.90 -56.84 -7.36
CA ARG A 316 36.95 -56.15 -8.26
C ARG A 316 36.16 -55.07 -7.53
N LEU A 317 35.52 -55.40 -6.40
CA LEU A 317 34.74 -54.44 -5.61
C LEU A 317 35.61 -53.31 -5.02
N GLU A 318 36.86 -53.59 -4.66
CA GLU A 318 37.84 -52.59 -4.21
C GLU A 318 38.28 -51.66 -5.36
N LYS A 319 38.41 -52.19 -6.58
CA LYS A 319 38.66 -51.40 -7.78
C LYS A 319 37.44 -50.51 -8.10
N GLU A 320 36.24 -51.08 -8.19
CA GLU A 320 34.99 -50.36 -8.45
C GLU A 320 34.72 -49.28 -7.38
N ARG A 321 35.01 -49.55 -6.11
CA ARG A 321 34.91 -48.55 -5.03
C ARG A 321 35.94 -47.42 -5.18
N ARG A 322 37.17 -47.73 -5.61
CA ARG A 322 38.19 -46.70 -5.88
C ARG A 322 37.80 -45.85 -7.09
N GLU A 323 37.38 -46.46 -8.18
CA GLU A 323 36.93 -45.75 -9.38
C GLU A 323 35.71 -44.86 -9.10
N ALA A 324 34.75 -45.32 -8.30
CA ALA A 324 33.63 -44.49 -7.83
C ALA A 324 34.09 -43.33 -6.92
N GLN A 325 35.07 -43.56 -6.04
CA GLN A 325 35.66 -42.52 -5.19
C GLN A 325 36.44 -41.48 -6.01
N ASP A 326 37.17 -41.91 -7.04
CA ASP A 326 37.94 -41.03 -7.93
C ASP A 326 37.03 -40.24 -8.88
N LYS A 327 35.94 -40.84 -9.39
CA LYS A 327 34.87 -40.13 -10.12
C LYS A 327 34.24 -39.03 -9.24
N ALA A 328 33.76 -39.38 -8.04
CA ALA A 328 33.18 -38.40 -7.11
C ALA A 328 34.17 -37.29 -6.70
N ALA A 329 35.47 -37.60 -6.56
CA ALA A 329 36.50 -36.61 -6.27
C ALA A 329 36.78 -35.65 -7.46
N ASN A 330 36.54 -36.09 -8.70
CA ASN A 330 36.65 -35.24 -9.89
C ASN A 330 35.38 -34.40 -10.10
N GLU A 331 34.18 -34.97 -9.85
CA GLU A 331 32.91 -34.25 -9.82
C GLU A 331 32.93 -33.11 -8.79
N LEU A 332 33.46 -33.35 -7.58
CA LEU A 332 33.62 -32.32 -6.55
C LEU A 332 34.52 -31.17 -7.02
N LYS A 333 35.66 -31.47 -7.66
CA LYS A 333 36.56 -30.42 -8.21
C LYS A 333 35.88 -29.62 -9.32
N ALA A 334 35.16 -30.27 -10.22
CA ALA A 334 34.42 -29.60 -11.28
C ALA A 334 33.38 -28.63 -10.70
N LEU A 335 32.62 -29.07 -9.69
CA LEU A 335 31.64 -28.24 -8.97
C LEU A 335 32.31 -27.08 -8.20
N GLU A 336 33.50 -27.28 -7.61
CA GLU A 336 34.28 -26.21 -6.98
C GLU A 336 34.77 -25.17 -7.99
N GLU A 337 35.24 -25.60 -9.17
CA GLU A 337 35.66 -24.72 -10.26
C GLU A 337 34.48 -23.95 -10.89
N GLU A 338 33.35 -24.61 -11.11
CA GLU A 338 32.11 -23.97 -11.57
C GLU A 338 31.60 -22.94 -10.56
N HIS A 339 31.57 -23.28 -9.27
CA HIS A 339 31.18 -22.37 -8.20
C HIS A 339 32.14 -21.16 -8.13
N ALA A 340 33.46 -21.37 -8.29
CA ALA A 340 34.43 -20.28 -8.35
C ALA A 340 34.22 -19.39 -9.61
N ALA A 341 33.91 -19.99 -10.77
CA ALA A 341 33.61 -19.25 -11.99
C ALA A 341 32.29 -18.46 -11.89
N LEU A 342 31.25 -19.04 -11.28
CA LEU A 342 29.96 -18.40 -11.05
C LEU A 342 30.08 -17.26 -10.04
N LYS A 343 30.89 -17.42 -8.98
CA LYS A 343 31.21 -16.36 -8.03
C LYS A 343 31.93 -15.19 -8.72
N ARG A 344 32.93 -15.44 -9.57
CA ARG A 344 33.58 -14.40 -10.39
C ARG A 344 32.58 -13.66 -11.29
N LYS A 345 31.65 -14.38 -11.95
CA LYS A 345 30.57 -13.78 -12.75
C LYS A 345 29.63 -12.91 -11.90
N PHE A 346 29.28 -13.36 -10.69
CA PHE A 346 28.45 -12.61 -9.75
C PHE A 346 29.14 -11.33 -9.26
N ASP A 347 30.40 -11.41 -8.83
CA ASP A 347 31.16 -10.25 -8.35
C ASP A 347 31.40 -9.22 -9.47
N ALA A 348 31.65 -9.67 -10.71
CA ALA A 348 31.72 -8.79 -11.88
C ALA A 348 30.35 -8.12 -12.20
N SER A 349 29.25 -8.87 -12.12
CA SER A 349 27.89 -8.31 -12.27
C SER A 349 27.57 -7.29 -11.17
N LYS A 350 27.97 -7.57 -9.92
CA LYS A 350 27.81 -6.67 -8.78
C LYS A 350 28.61 -5.38 -8.94
N ALA A 351 29.85 -5.46 -9.44
CA ALA A 351 30.66 -4.30 -9.79
C ALA A 351 30.01 -3.46 -10.92
N ARG A 352 29.55 -4.11 -12.00
CA ARG A 352 28.82 -3.42 -13.10
C ARG A 352 27.56 -2.73 -12.62
N ASN A 353 26.76 -3.38 -11.76
CA ASN A 353 25.55 -2.77 -11.18
C ASN A 353 25.88 -1.58 -10.27
N LYS A 354 27.01 -1.60 -9.54
CA LYS A 354 27.46 -0.43 -8.77
C LYS A 354 27.76 0.76 -9.68
N VAL A 355 28.57 0.55 -10.73
CA VAL A 355 28.93 1.61 -11.69
C VAL A 355 27.68 2.18 -12.37
N LEU A 356 26.80 1.33 -12.90
CA LEU A 356 25.53 1.77 -13.50
C LEU A 356 24.61 2.53 -12.53
N SER A 357 24.64 2.20 -11.23
CA SER A 357 23.89 2.93 -10.20
C SER A 357 24.50 4.31 -9.92
N GLU A 358 25.82 4.45 -10.03
CA GLU A 358 26.55 5.72 -9.91
C GLU A 358 26.34 6.58 -11.17
N ASP A 359 26.36 6.00 -12.38
CA ASP A 359 26.03 6.67 -13.64
C ASP A 359 24.59 7.21 -13.64
N VAL A 360 23.60 6.38 -13.26
CA VAL A 360 22.19 6.81 -13.15
C VAL A 360 22.01 7.93 -12.12
N LYS A 361 22.81 7.95 -11.05
CA LYS A 361 22.82 9.03 -10.06
C LYS A 361 23.40 10.33 -10.67
N LEU A 362 24.49 10.24 -11.42
CA LEU A 362 25.10 11.38 -12.12
C LEU A 362 24.17 11.95 -13.21
N GLN A 363 23.54 11.10 -14.01
CA GLN A 363 22.55 11.49 -15.01
C GLN A 363 21.34 12.20 -14.36
N LYS A 364 20.82 11.68 -13.24
CA LYS A 364 19.76 12.37 -12.48
C LYS A 364 20.20 13.74 -11.96
N GLN A 365 21.45 13.89 -11.50
CA GLN A 365 22.00 15.19 -11.12
C GLN A 365 22.19 16.14 -12.31
N GLN A 366 22.50 15.63 -13.49
CA GLN A 366 22.58 16.43 -14.72
C GLN A 366 21.20 16.89 -15.19
N VAL A 367 20.20 16.02 -15.19
CA VAL A 367 18.80 16.37 -15.48
C VAL A 367 18.27 17.40 -14.48
N GLN A 368 18.56 17.23 -13.19
CA GLN A 368 18.18 18.22 -12.16
C GLN A 368 18.76 19.60 -12.46
N LYS A 369 20.05 19.69 -12.80
CA LYS A 369 20.71 20.96 -13.20
C LYS A 369 20.10 21.60 -14.46
N LEU A 370 19.57 20.79 -15.39
CA LEU A 370 18.87 21.30 -16.57
C LEU A 370 17.46 21.79 -16.25
N LEU A 371 16.73 21.08 -15.37
CA LEU A 371 15.43 21.53 -14.85
C LEU A 371 15.54 22.82 -14.04
N ASP A 372 16.59 22.97 -13.22
CA ASP A 372 16.81 24.19 -12.44
C ASP A 372 17.23 25.38 -13.31
N LYS A 373 17.94 25.15 -14.42
CA LYS A 373 18.13 26.18 -15.47
C LYS A 373 16.81 26.58 -16.12
N GLY A 374 15.99 25.60 -16.53
CA GLY A 374 14.68 25.87 -17.15
C GLY A 374 13.81 26.78 -16.30
N LYS A 375 13.78 26.59 -14.98
CA LYS A 375 13.08 27.51 -14.05
C LYS A 375 13.63 28.94 -14.08
N HIS A 376 14.94 29.12 -14.14
CA HIS A 376 15.55 30.45 -14.24
C HIS A 376 15.27 31.11 -15.59
N ASP A 377 15.21 30.32 -16.66
CA ASP A 377 14.79 30.79 -17.99
C ASP A 377 13.30 31.17 -18.00
N ASP A 378 12.43 30.38 -17.33
CA ASP A 378 11.00 30.68 -17.13
C ASP A 378 10.79 31.95 -16.28
N GLU A 379 11.53 32.11 -15.17
CA GLU A 379 11.54 33.32 -14.32
C GLU A 379 11.96 34.56 -15.11
N LEU A 380 12.96 34.43 -15.99
CA LEU A 380 13.41 35.50 -16.89
C LEU A 380 12.34 35.85 -17.94
N ILE A 381 11.68 34.84 -18.52
CA ILE A 381 10.56 35.05 -19.46
C ILE A 381 9.40 35.76 -18.75
N GLU A 382 9.04 35.35 -17.53
CA GLU A 382 7.97 36.00 -16.76
C GLU A 382 8.31 37.47 -16.43
N ALA A 383 9.57 37.75 -16.07
CA ALA A 383 10.04 39.12 -15.84
C ALA A 383 9.98 40.00 -17.11
N LEU A 384 10.40 39.46 -18.26
CA LEU A 384 10.33 40.15 -19.55
C LEU A 384 8.88 40.37 -20.02
N MET A 385 7.99 39.39 -19.81
CA MET A 385 6.56 39.52 -20.09
C MET A 385 5.91 40.62 -19.23
N LYS A 386 6.20 40.66 -17.92
CA LYS A 386 5.75 41.74 -17.02
C LYS A 386 6.28 43.11 -17.45
N GLN A 387 7.52 43.20 -17.94
CA GLN A 387 8.06 44.43 -18.49
C GLN A 387 7.34 44.85 -19.79
N GLN A 388 7.07 43.90 -20.70
CA GLN A 388 6.35 44.16 -21.95
C GLN A 388 4.91 44.63 -21.69
N GLU A 389 4.20 44.01 -20.75
CA GLU A 389 2.85 44.39 -20.33
C GLU A 389 2.83 45.79 -19.71
N ARG A 390 3.78 46.10 -18.82
CA ARG A 390 3.92 47.44 -18.24
C ARG A 390 4.18 48.52 -19.30
N LEU A 391 4.98 48.21 -20.33
CA LEU A 391 5.21 49.09 -21.47
C LEU A 391 3.96 49.28 -22.35
N LYS A 392 3.20 48.21 -22.62
CA LYS A 392 1.90 48.29 -23.32
C LYS A 392 0.94 49.20 -22.57
N SER A 393 0.78 49.00 -21.25
CA SER A 393 -0.10 49.83 -20.42
C SER A 393 0.32 51.30 -20.38
N MET A 394 1.63 51.60 -20.37
CA MET A 394 2.13 52.98 -20.52
C MET A 394 1.79 53.59 -21.89
N VAL A 395 1.87 52.82 -22.98
CA VAL A 395 1.48 53.29 -24.33
C VAL A 395 -0.03 53.52 -24.40
N GLU A 396 -0.84 52.64 -23.84
CA GLU A 396 -2.30 52.79 -23.76
C GLU A 396 -2.72 54.02 -22.94
N GLN A 397 -2.10 54.25 -21.78
CA GLN A 397 -2.32 55.44 -20.95
C GLN A 397 -1.90 56.73 -21.67
N ASN A 398 -0.76 56.72 -22.38
CA ASN A 398 -0.32 57.85 -23.20
C ASN A 398 -1.29 58.12 -24.36
N ASN A 399 -1.71 57.09 -25.10
CA ASN A 399 -2.70 57.21 -26.18
C ASN A 399 -4.04 57.75 -25.67
N LYS A 400 -4.52 57.29 -24.51
CA LYS A 400 -5.73 57.81 -23.89
C LYS A 400 -5.57 59.28 -23.48
N SER A 401 -4.47 59.64 -22.82
CA SER A 401 -4.19 61.04 -22.44
C SER A 401 -4.02 61.96 -23.66
N GLN A 402 -3.46 61.44 -24.75
CA GLN A 402 -3.35 62.12 -26.05
C GLN A 402 -4.75 62.38 -26.64
N GLN A 403 -5.59 61.35 -26.69
CA GLN A 403 -6.97 61.43 -27.18
C GLN A 403 -7.84 62.38 -26.33
N GLU A 404 -7.69 62.38 -25.00
CA GLU A 404 -8.36 63.31 -24.09
C GLU A 404 -7.94 64.78 -24.34
N LYS A 405 -6.65 65.03 -24.61
CA LYS A 405 -6.14 66.35 -24.99
C LYS A 405 -6.69 66.80 -26.35
N GLU A 406 -6.69 65.92 -27.34
CA GLU A 406 -7.22 66.19 -28.68
C GLU A 406 -8.74 66.46 -28.65
N GLN A 407 -9.51 65.70 -27.88
CA GLN A 407 -10.92 65.97 -27.62
C GLN A 407 -11.13 67.31 -26.92
N SER A 408 -10.31 67.65 -25.91
CA SER A 408 -10.39 68.95 -25.22
C SER A 408 -10.03 70.13 -26.13
N GLN A 409 -9.04 69.98 -27.01
CA GLN A 409 -8.68 70.99 -28.02
C GLN A 409 -9.78 71.15 -29.06
N SER A 410 -10.33 70.04 -29.58
CA SER A 410 -11.46 70.04 -30.53
C SER A 410 -12.72 70.68 -29.93
N ALA A 411 -13.04 70.38 -28.67
CA ALA A 411 -14.15 71.01 -27.95
C ALA A 411 -13.96 72.54 -27.82
N LYS A 412 -12.76 73.00 -27.42
CA LYS A 412 -12.43 74.43 -27.33
C LYS A 412 -12.45 75.12 -28.70
N LEU A 413 -11.99 74.45 -29.76
CA LEU A 413 -12.05 74.99 -31.12
C LEU A 413 -13.50 75.14 -31.61
N ARG A 414 -14.37 74.18 -31.27
CA ARG A 414 -15.81 74.22 -31.54
C ARG A 414 -16.51 75.34 -30.75
N GLU A 415 -16.15 75.53 -29.48
CA GLU A 415 -16.65 76.64 -28.64
C GLU A 415 -16.23 78.00 -29.20
N LEU A 416 -14.96 78.16 -29.58
CA LEU A 416 -14.44 79.35 -30.26
C LEU A 416 -15.17 79.63 -31.59
N SER A 417 -15.40 78.59 -32.40
CA SER A 417 -16.15 78.69 -33.66
C SER A 417 -17.61 79.09 -33.43
N GLN A 418 -18.27 78.53 -32.42
CA GLN A 418 -19.64 78.93 -32.03
C GLN A 418 -19.70 80.38 -31.54
N LYS A 419 -18.73 80.81 -30.73
CA LYS A 419 -18.64 82.20 -30.29
C LYS A 419 -18.38 83.14 -31.46
N GLN A 420 -17.44 82.81 -32.35
CA GLN A 420 -17.16 83.61 -33.54
C GLN A 420 -18.40 83.75 -34.45
N GLN A 421 -19.21 82.69 -34.60
CA GLN A 421 -20.48 82.77 -35.31
C GLN A 421 -21.49 83.67 -34.59
N HIS A 422 -21.57 83.63 -33.25
CA HIS A 422 -22.41 84.55 -32.49
C HIS A 422 -21.96 86.01 -32.67
N ASP A 423 -20.66 86.28 -32.55
CA ASP A 423 -20.08 87.61 -32.72
C ASP A 423 -20.33 88.15 -34.16
N VAL A 424 -20.24 87.28 -35.18
CA VAL A 424 -20.62 87.62 -36.58
C VAL A 424 -22.11 87.97 -36.68
N ASN A 425 -23.00 87.17 -36.10
CA ASN A 425 -24.45 87.44 -36.12
C ASN A 425 -24.79 88.76 -35.40
N VAL A 426 -24.11 89.08 -34.30
CA VAL A 426 -24.27 90.36 -33.58
C VAL A 426 -23.74 91.53 -34.42
N VAL A 427 -22.60 91.39 -35.09
CA VAL A 427 -22.07 92.40 -36.02
C VAL A 427 -23.02 92.62 -37.20
N GLU A 428 -23.69 91.59 -37.70
CA GLU A 428 -24.70 91.71 -38.77
C GLU A 428 -25.97 92.44 -38.29
N GLN A 429 -26.46 92.14 -37.09
CA GLN A 429 -27.54 92.90 -36.45
C GLN A 429 -27.16 94.37 -36.24
N LEU A 430 -25.95 94.65 -35.75
CA LEU A 430 -25.45 96.01 -35.56
C LEU A 430 -25.32 96.76 -36.89
N LYS A 431 -24.83 96.12 -37.95
CA LYS A 431 -24.80 96.70 -39.31
C LYS A 431 -26.20 97.05 -39.81
N LYS A 432 -27.21 96.19 -39.58
CA LYS A 432 -28.60 96.49 -39.95
C LYS A 432 -29.14 97.69 -39.17
N ILE A 433 -28.90 97.74 -37.86
CA ILE A 433 -29.29 98.88 -37.03
C ILE A 433 -28.59 100.17 -37.49
N VAL A 434 -27.30 100.12 -37.84
CA VAL A 434 -26.57 101.27 -38.39
C VAL A 434 -27.20 101.73 -39.71
N ALA A 435 -27.48 100.84 -40.65
CA ALA A 435 -28.14 101.20 -41.91
C ALA A 435 -29.55 101.80 -41.69
N GLU A 436 -30.35 101.26 -40.76
CA GLU A 436 -31.65 101.83 -40.36
C GLU A 436 -31.50 103.24 -39.73
N LYS A 437 -30.42 103.48 -38.97
CA LYS A 437 -30.10 104.80 -38.39
C LYS A 437 -29.61 105.77 -39.45
N GLU A 438 -28.72 105.35 -40.35
CA GLU A 438 -28.21 106.15 -41.48
C GLU A 438 -29.34 106.55 -42.43
N GLN A 439 -30.23 105.61 -42.79
CA GLN A 439 -31.42 105.92 -43.60
C GLN A 439 -32.31 106.97 -42.91
N LYS A 440 -32.55 106.83 -41.60
CA LYS A 440 -33.33 107.84 -40.85
C LYS A 440 -32.59 109.17 -40.72
N LEU A 441 -31.27 109.15 -40.58
CA LEU A 441 -30.44 110.36 -40.52
C LEU A 441 -30.56 111.10 -41.86
N HIS A 442 -30.42 110.39 -42.98
CA HIS A 442 -30.60 110.93 -44.33
C HIS A 442 -32.00 111.54 -44.52
N SER A 443 -33.08 110.86 -44.09
CA SER A 443 -34.44 111.44 -44.14
C SER A 443 -34.60 112.71 -43.28
N MET A 444 -33.90 112.82 -42.15
CA MET A 444 -33.89 114.04 -41.33
C MET A 444 -32.97 115.12 -41.93
N GLU A 445 -31.92 114.76 -42.66
CA GLU A 445 -31.09 115.70 -43.42
C GLU A 445 -31.86 116.27 -44.62
N ASP A 446 -32.63 115.44 -45.33
CA ASP A 446 -33.57 115.87 -46.38
C ASP A 446 -34.63 116.82 -45.81
N GLU A 447 -35.25 116.48 -44.66
CA GLU A 447 -36.22 117.35 -43.98
C GLU A 447 -35.57 118.67 -43.53
N ILE A 448 -34.35 118.64 -42.98
CA ILE A 448 -33.57 119.84 -42.63
C ILE A 448 -33.20 120.64 -43.89
N GLN A 449 -32.92 119.99 -45.02
CA GLN A 449 -32.59 120.65 -46.29
C GLN A 449 -33.83 121.27 -46.95
N GLU A 450 -35.01 120.65 -46.81
CA GLU A 450 -36.28 121.24 -47.21
C GLU A 450 -36.66 122.41 -46.31
N LEU A 451 -36.53 122.25 -44.99
CA LEU A 451 -36.75 123.33 -44.01
C LEU A 451 -35.76 124.49 -44.21
N ARG A 452 -34.50 124.23 -44.59
CA ARG A 452 -33.54 125.26 -45.00
C ARG A 452 -33.95 125.97 -46.28
N GLN A 453 -34.45 125.26 -47.29
CA GLN A 453 -35.00 125.89 -48.51
C GLN A 453 -36.23 126.74 -48.20
N ARG A 454 -37.18 126.24 -47.40
CA ARG A 454 -38.34 127.00 -46.92
C ARG A 454 -37.91 128.22 -46.08
N ALA A 455 -36.90 128.08 -45.23
CA ALA A 455 -36.34 129.19 -44.45
C ALA A 455 -35.58 130.20 -45.32
N GLN A 456 -34.95 129.77 -46.42
CA GLN A 456 -34.29 130.64 -47.39
C GLN A 456 -35.31 131.42 -48.24
N VAL A 457 -36.43 130.79 -48.63
CA VAL A 457 -37.59 131.48 -49.24
C VAL A 457 -38.22 132.45 -48.25
N SER A 458 -38.34 132.07 -46.96
CA SER A 458 -38.79 132.97 -45.89
C SER A 458 -37.84 134.14 -45.66
N ALA A 459 -36.52 133.91 -45.73
CA ALA A 459 -35.49 134.94 -45.64
C ALA A 459 -35.57 135.92 -46.82
N VAL A 460 -35.77 135.43 -48.06
CA VAL A 460 -36.00 136.29 -49.24
C VAL A 460 -37.25 137.15 -49.05
N ASN A 461 -38.35 136.58 -48.53
CA ASN A 461 -39.57 137.34 -48.20
C ASN A 461 -39.35 138.35 -47.05
N ALA A 462 -38.48 138.05 -46.08
CA ALA A 462 -38.13 138.96 -44.99
C ALA A 462 -37.17 140.08 -45.43
N GLN A 463 -36.27 139.81 -46.38
CA GLN A 463 -35.29 140.77 -46.91
C GLN A 463 -35.91 141.90 -47.73
N ILE A 464 -37.18 141.78 -48.14
CA ILE A 464 -37.97 142.89 -48.71
C ILE A 464 -38.35 143.94 -47.63
N ASN A 465 -38.49 143.52 -46.36
CA ASN A 465 -39.08 144.35 -45.28
C ASN A 465 -38.09 144.74 -44.16
N ALA A 466 -36.82 144.36 -44.25
CA ALA A 466 -35.82 144.53 -43.18
C ALA A 466 -34.57 145.35 -43.58
N ALA A 467 -34.73 146.30 -44.49
CA ALA A 467 -33.64 147.19 -44.93
C ALA A 467 -33.38 148.34 -43.93
N ASN A 468 -32.94 148.03 -42.70
CA ASN A 468 -32.43 149.01 -41.73
C ASN A 468 -31.55 148.36 -40.63
N ALA A 469 -30.57 149.15 -40.14
CA ALA A 469 -29.58 148.86 -39.09
C ALA A 469 -28.36 147.95 -39.43
N LEU A 470 -27.18 148.59 -39.41
CA LEU A 470 -25.82 148.01 -39.46
C LEU A 470 -25.28 147.82 -38.02
N PHE A 471 -24.55 146.74 -37.69
CA PHE A 471 -23.07 146.64 -37.66
C PHE A 471 -22.43 147.62 -36.63
N GLU A 472 -21.87 147.17 -35.49
CA GLU A 472 -20.56 146.50 -35.26
C GLU A 472 -20.47 145.99 -33.77
N ARG A 473 -19.50 145.23 -33.21
CA ARG A 473 -18.33 144.36 -33.57
C ARG A 473 -17.69 143.89 -32.22
N THR A 474 -17.08 142.71 -32.04
CA THR A 474 -15.63 142.40 -32.21
C THR A 474 -15.36 140.87 -32.10
N VAL A 475 -14.60 140.23 -33.01
CA VAL A 475 -13.17 139.77 -32.94
C VAL A 475 -12.80 139.02 -31.62
N SER A 476 -12.24 137.78 -31.59
CA SER A 476 -11.11 137.24 -32.40
C SER A 476 -11.07 135.70 -32.61
N ARG A 477 -10.12 135.26 -33.46
CA ARG A 477 -9.73 133.88 -33.93
C ARG A 477 -8.15 133.83 -33.89
N PRO A 478 -7.36 132.83 -34.39
CA PRO A 478 -7.63 131.44 -34.84
C PRO A 478 -6.58 130.36 -34.40
N GLY A 479 -6.72 129.12 -34.91
CA GLY A 479 -5.64 128.10 -35.05
C GLY A 479 -5.81 126.82 -34.21
N THR A 480 -5.41 125.58 -34.58
CA THR A 480 -5.24 124.79 -35.82
C THR A 480 -4.57 123.44 -35.43
N ALA A 481 -5.27 122.32 -35.66
CA ALA A 481 -4.74 121.05 -36.22
C ALA A 481 -3.89 120.01 -35.38
N THR A 482 -4.36 118.75 -35.41
CA THR A 482 -3.59 117.49 -35.67
C THR A 482 -2.96 116.65 -34.52
N ILE A 483 -3.60 115.50 -34.19
CA ILE A 483 -3.06 114.12 -33.85
C ILE A 483 -2.16 114.03 -32.57
N VAL A 484 -2.22 113.06 -31.64
CA VAL A 484 -2.14 111.57 -31.70
C VAL A 484 -3.09 110.88 -30.67
N ASN A 485 -3.29 109.56 -30.84
CA ASN A 485 -4.13 108.65 -30.03
C ASN A 485 -3.34 108.00 -28.83
N PRO A 486 -3.81 106.96 -28.10
CA PRO A 486 -4.29 107.16 -26.71
C PRO A 486 -3.64 106.26 -25.63
N VAL A 487 -3.98 106.52 -24.36
CA VAL A 487 -3.99 105.51 -23.27
C VAL A 487 -5.26 105.72 -22.42
N VAL A 488 -5.86 104.63 -21.93
CA VAL A 488 -7.07 104.63 -21.08
C VAL A 488 -6.78 103.82 -19.82
N ASN A 489 -7.23 104.28 -18.64
CA ASN A 489 -7.45 103.38 -17.50
C ASN A 489 -8.50 103.91 -16.48
N ASP A 490 -9.15 102.94 -15.84
CA ASP A 490 -9.75 102.91 -14.49
C ASP A 490 -11.16 103.46 -14.15
N GLY A 491 -11.84 102.70 -13.27
CA GLY A 491 -12.98 103.05 -12.40
C GLY A 491 -14.40 103.25 -13.01
N THR A 492 -15.53 102.99 -12.30
CA THR A 492 -15.82 102.07 -11.16
C THR A 492 -17.36 102.00 -10.87
N ALA A 493 -17.88 100.82 -10.48
CA ALA A 493 -19.15 100.58 -9.73
C ALA A 493 -20.51 100.94 -10.44
N LEU A 494 -21.73 100.53 -10.01
CA LEU A 494 -22.31 100.13 -8.70
C LEU A 494 -23.45 99.06 -8.74
N HIS A 495 -23.69 98.41 -7.57
CA HIS A 495 -24.96 97.86 -6.98
C HIS A 495 -25.77 96.63 -7.52
N THR A 496 -25.60 95.46 -6.84
CA THR A 496 -26.56 94.69 -5.94
C THR A 496 -28.08 94.56 -6.24
N PRO A 497 -28.84 93.53 -5.74
CA PRO A 497 -28.63 92.73 -4.51
C PRO A 497 -28.97 91.19 -4.54
N SER A 498 -28.91 90.54 -3.36
CA SER A 498 -29.08 89.07 -3.04
C SER A 498 -30.41 88.80 -2.29
N PRO A 499 -30.68 87.77 -1.41
CA PRO A 499 -29.91 86.62 -0.81
C PRO A 499 -30.75 85.27 -0.80
N PRO A 500 -30.73 84.30 0.17
CA PRO A 500 -29.80 83.92 1.27
C PRO A 500 -29.53 82.37 1.52
N GLN A 501 -28.45 82.05 2.27
CA GLN A 501 -28.34 80.96 3.31
C GLN A 501 -28.36 79.44 2.91
N SER A 502 -27.83 78.46 3.69
CA SER A 502 -27.14 78.43 5.02
C SER A 502 -26.19 77.19 5.26
N ARG A 503 -25.09 77.42 6.02
CA ARG A 503 -24.52 76.72 7.23
C ARG A 503 -24.51 75.18 7.43
N ALA A 504 -23.60 74.54 8.22
CA ALA A 504 -22.28 74.93 8.79
C ALA A 504 -21.53 73.81 9.60
N SER A 505 -20.18 73.88 9.61
CA SER A 505 -19.24 73.66 10.77
C SER A 505 -19.05 72.26 11.40
N ASN A 506 -17.96 71.88 12.12
CA ASN A 506 -16.75 72.54 12.70
C ASN A 506 -15.48 71.65 12.43
N ARG A 507 -14.22 72.13 12.38
CA ARG A 507 -13.27 72.52 13.48
C ARG A 507 -13.18 71.52 14.65
N SER A 508 -12.04 71.20 15.29
CA SER A 508 -10.58 71.37 15.03
C SER A 508 -9.77 70.70 16.16
N THR A 509 -8.52 70.27 15.94
CA THR A 509 -7.32 70.53 16.82
C THR A 509 -6.03 69.89 16.24
N SER A 510 -4.87 70.10 16.87
CA SER A 510 -3.52 69.81 16.38
C SER A 510 -2.62 69.30 17.50
N ARG A 511 -1.63 68.42 17.20
CA ARG A 511 -0.21 68.59 17.61
C ARG A 511 0.76 67.55 17.03
N GLN A 512 2.06 67.88 17.17
CA GLN A 512 3.28 67.09 16.90
C GLN A 512 3.31 65.79 17.75
N SER A 513 4.19 64.79 17.56
CA SER A 513 5.65 64.85 17.26
C SER A 513 6.26 63.53 16.72
N GLN A 514 7.58 63.52 16.51
CA GLN A 514 8.39 62.35 16.09
C GLN A 514 8.84 61.45 17.28
N VAL A 515 9.62 60.40 16.92
CA VAL A 515 10.67 59.67 17.69
C VAL A 515 10.29 58.27 18.22
N ASN A 516 10.90 57.24 17.59
CA ASN A 516 11.25 55.87 18.05
C ASN A 516 10.14 54.96 18.65
N GLY A 517 10.19 53.62 18.58
CA GLY A 517 11.10 52.71 17.87
C GLY A 517 11.08 51.27 18.44
N ASP A 518 11.46 50.29 17.60
CA ASP A 518 11.81 48.88 17.93
C ASP A 518 10.69 47.80 18.16
N ALA A 519 11.11 46.54 17.94
CA ALA A 519 10.63 45.24 18.44
C ALA A 519 9.30 44.59 17.96
N THR A 520 9.41 43.68 16.96
CA THR A 520 8.65 42.40 16.79
C THR A 520 7.12 42.48 16.52
N ASP A 521 6.44 41.52 15.87
CA ASP A 521 6.71 40.08 15.61
C ASP A 521 6.06 39.59 14.27
N ARG A 522 6.35 38.34 13.90
CA ARG A 522 5.79 37.47 12.83
C ARG A 522 4.54 37.94 12.05
N GLU A 523 4.66 37.93 10.72
CA GLU A 523 3.51 37.67 9.84
C GLU A 523 3.05 36.21 9.89
N ARG A 524 1.73 35.96 9.92
CA ARG A 524 1.15 34.64 9.63
C ARG A 524 -0.25 34.71 9.02
N ALA A 525 -0.33 34.39 7.72
CA ALA A 525 -1.47 33.83 6.99
C ALA A 525 -2.88 34.44 7.24
N SER A 526 -3.34 35.26 6.30
CA SER A 526 -4.73 35.74 6.22
C SER A 526 -5.75 34.59 6.16
N SER A 527 -6.59 34.48 7.19
CA SER A 527 -7.76 33.59 7.17
C SER A 527 -8.87 34.18 6.31
N ARG A 528 -9.42 33.39 5.38
CA ARG A 528 -10.54 33.81 4.51
C ARG A 528 -11.81 34.00 5.36
N LYS A 529 -12.36 35.21 5.41
CA LYS A 529 -13.71 35.44 5.99
C LYS A 529 -14.77 34.83 5.09
N SER A 530 -15.63 34.00 5.68
CA SER A 530 -16.88 33.55 5.07
C SER A 530 -17.88 34.71 4.99
N VAL A 531 -18.58 34.84 3.86
CA VAL A 531 -19.70 35.75 3.67
C VAL A 531 -20.90 34.91 3.24
N ARG A 532 -22.01 35.01 4.00
CA ARG A 532 -23.31 34.46 3.57
C ARG A 532 -23.96 35.41 2.55
N PRO A 533 -24.63 34.91 1.51
CA PRO A 533 -25.47 35.75 0.67
C PRO A 533 -26.67 36.27 1.48
N ALA A 534 -27.00 37.55 1.31
CA ALA A 534 -28.27 38.12 1.72
C ALA A 534 -29.22 38.18 0.51
N SER A 535 -30.52 38.11 0.76
CA SER A 535 -31.55 38.14 -0.28
C SER A 535 -31.54 39.44 -1.08
N SER A 536 -31.38 39.33 -2.40
CA SER A 536 -31.50 40.42 -3.37
C SER A 536 -32.53 40.08 -4.44
N GLN A 537 -33.13 41.10 -5.04
CA GLN A 537 -34.18 40.99 -6.07
C GLN A 537 -33.70 40.23 -7.32
N PRO A 538 -34.61 39.60 -8.10
CA PRO A 538 -34.29 39.01 -9.40
C PRO A 538 -34.00 40.10 -10.44
N GLY A 539 -32.79 40.65 -10.39
CA GLY A 539 -32.25 41.50 -11.46
C GLY A 539 -32.09 40.70 -12.74
N LEU A 540 -32.37 41.32 -13.88
CA LEU A 540 -32.06 40.75 -15.19
C LEU A 540 -30.54 40.64 -15.33
N LEU A 541 -30.03 39.41 -15.43
CA LEU A 541 -28.63 39.13 -15.80
C LEU A 541 -28.28 39.90 -17.07
N SER A 542 -27.11 40.54 -17.11
CA SER A 542 -26.65 41.22 -18.31
C SER A 542 -26.40 40.22 -19.44
N LYS A 543 -26.45 40.72 -20.68
CA LYS A 543 -26.24 39.87 -21.86
C LYS A 543 -24.81 39.31 -21.91
N GLU A 544 -23.83 40.07 -21.41
CA GLU A 544 -22.46 39.61 -21.14
C GLU A 544 -22.44 38.43 -20.16
N GLU A 545 -22.93 38.61 -18.93
CA GLU A 545 -22.90 37.57 -17.87
C GLU A 545 -23.59 36.27 -18.31
N LEU A 546 -24.72 36.40 -19.02
CA LEU A 546 -25.47 35.25 -19.51
C LEU A 546 -24.74 34.52 -20.66
N SER A 547 -23.98 35.26 -21.47
CA SER A 547 -23.08 34.69 -22.49
C SER A 547 -21.83 34.03 -21.87
N GLU A 548 -21.26 34.61 -20.82
CA GLU A 548 -20.16 34.01 -20.04
C GLU A 548 -20.60 32.70 -19.37
N LEU A 549 -21.76 32.69 -18.71
CA LEU A 549 -22.33 31.49 -18.10
C LEU A 549 -22.64 30.40 -19.14
N GLN A 550 -23.11 30.78 -20.33
CA GLN A 550 -23.33 29.86 -21.44
C GLN A 550 -22.00 29.27 -21.95
N ALA A 551 -20.96 30.09 -22.12
CA ALA A 551 -19.63 29.62 -22.52
C ALA A 551 -19.04 28.64 -21.49
N GLN A 552 -19.10 28.98 -20.20
CA GLN A 552 -18.61 28.14 -19.11
C GLN A 552 -19.41 26.83 -18.99
N CYS A 553 -20.74 26.86 -19.20
CA CYS A 553 -21.55 25.65 -19.29
C CYS A 553 -21.21 24.78 -20.51
N GLN A 554 -20.70 25.37 -21.60
CA GLN A 554 -20.26 24.63 -22.78
C GLN A 554 -18.85 24.05 -22.58
N GLU A 555 -17.94 24.75 -21.92
CA GLU A 555 -16.65 24.24 -21.45
C GLU A 555 -16.83 23.02 -20.54
N TYR A 556 -17.68 23.10 -19.51
CA TYR A 556 -17.97 21.96 -18.63
C TYR A 556 -18.59 20.77 -19.38
N LYS A 557 -19.42 21.00 -20.41
CA LYS A 557 -19.94 19.91 -21.27
C LYS A 557 -18.85 19.26 -22.11
N SER A 558 -17.93 20.04 -22.67
CA SER A 558 -16.77 19.52 -23.41
C SER A 558 -15.84 18.71 -22.51
N MET A 559 -15.53 19.21 -21.31
CA MET A 559 -14.72 18.51 -20.32
C MET A 559 -15.38 17.20 -19.86
N TYR A 560 -16.70 17.21 -19.61
CA TYR A 560 -17.46 16.00 -19.29
C TYR A 560 -17.39 14.96 -20.41
N HIS A 561 -17.61 15.36 -21.66
CA HIS A 561 -17.59 14.42 -22.79
C HIS A 561 -16.19 13.81 -23.04
N VAL A 562 -15.11 14.58 -22.85
CA VAL A 562 -13.74 14.06 -22.89
C VAL A 562 -13.52 13.02 -21.78
N ALA A 563 -13.99 13.31 -20.55
CA ALA A 563 -13.89 12.37 -19.42
C ALA A 563 -14.74 11.10 -19.63
N GLU A 564 -15.88 11.17 -20.32
CA GLU A 564 -16.65 9.98 -20.73
C GLU A 564 -15.88 9.11 -21.72
N VAL A 565 -15.27 9.70 -22.75
CA VAL A 565 -14.47 8.96 -23.73
C VAL A 565 -13.23 8.33 -23.08
N GLU A 566 -12.59 9.00 -22.12
CA GLU A 566 -11.48 8.45 -21.34
C GLU A 566 -11.94 7.31 -20.42
N ARG A 567 -13.07 7.48 -19.70
CA ARG A 567 -13.72 6.43 -18.90
C ARG A 567 -13.98 5.18 -19.74
N ASP A 568 -14.57 5.33 -20.92
CA ASP A 568 -14.97 4.20 -21.76
C ASP A 568 -13.76 3.50 -22.38
N LYS A 569 -12.71 4.24 -22.74
CA LYS A 569 -11.41 3.68 -23.15
C LYS A 569 -10.71 2.93 -22.00
N LEU A 570 -10.80 3.42 -20.77
CA LEU A 570 -10.27 2.72 -19.59
C LEU A 570 -11.07 1.44 -19.28
N LEU A 571 -12.39 1.46 -19.44
CA LEU A 571 -13.24 0.27 -19.31
C LEU A 571 -12.91 -0.79 -20.37
N GLU A 572 -12.57 -0.38 -21.60
CA GLU A 572 -12.11 -1.31 -22.64
C GLU A 572 -10.72 -1.89 -22.36
N LEU A 573 -9.78 -1.08 -21.88
CA LEU A 573 -8.48 -1.56 -21.42
C LEU A 573 -8.61 -2.57 -20.26
N VAL A 574 -9.52 -2.33 -19.32
CA VAL A 574 -9.82 -3.29 -18.23
C VAL A 574 -10.36 -4.61 -18.78
N LYS A 575 -11.29 -4.59 -19.75
CA LYS A 575 -11.78 -5.82 -20.40
C LYS A 575 -10.65 -6.61 -21.07
N LEU A 576 -9.77 -5.94 -21.81
CA LEU A 576 -8.64 -6.58 -22.49
C LEU A 576 -7.62 -7.17 -21.50
N LEU A 577 -7.31 -6.45 -20.41
CA LEU A 577 -6.45 -6.95 -19.36
C LEU A 577 -7.06 -8.18 -18.66
N GLN A 578 -8.37 -8.16 -18.42
CA GLN A 578 -9.08 -9.26 -17.78
C GLN A 578 -9.19 -10.50 -18.69
N GLN A 579 -9.45 -10.33 -19.99
CA GLN A 579 -9.35 -11.40 -20.98
C GLN A 579 -7.92 -12.00 -21.05
N ARG A 580 -6.88 -11.16 -20.96
CA ARG A 580 -5.49 -11.64 -20.94
C ARG A 580 -5.16 -12.38 -19.64
N GLU A 581 -5.74 -11.96 -18.51
CA GLU A 581 -5.63 -12.70 -17.25
C GLU A 581 -6.33 -14.07 -17.34
N GLU A 582 -7.57 -14.12 -17.84
CA GLU A 582 -8.32 -15.36 -18.04
C GLU A 582 -7.59 -16.34 -18.98
N ALA A 583 -7.01 -15.84 -20.08
CA ALA A 583 -6.18 -16.63 -20.98
C ALA A 583 -4.92 -17.19 -20.30
N GLY A 584 -4.21 -16.36 -19.52
CA GLY A 584 -3.03 -16.78 -18.75
C GLY A 584 -3.37 -17.76 -17.62
N GLN A 585 -4.50 -17.57 -16.94
CA GLN A 585 -5.01 -18.52 -15.94
C GLN A 585 -5.37 -19.86 -16.59
N LYS A 586 -5.98 -19.86 -17.79
CA LYS A 586 -6.27 -21.08 -18.53
C LYS A 586 -4.98 -21.82 -18.95
N GLN A 587 -4.02 -21.14 -19.56
CA GLN A 587 -2.73 -21.73 -19.93
C GLN A 587 -2.00 -22.33 -18.72
N SER A 588 -2.07 -21.67 -17.56
CA SER A 588 -1.54 -22.18 -16.29
C SER A 588 -2.26 -23.45 -15.81
N GLN A 589 -3.59 -23.52 -15.95
CA GLN A 589 -4.36 -24.73 -15.64
C GLN A 589 -4.06 -25.88 -16.60
N ASP A 590 -3.89 -25.61 -17.89
CA ASP A 590 -3.56 -26.62 -18.91
C ASP A 590 -2.17 -27.21 -18.65
N LEU A 591 -1.15 -26.38 -18.43
CA LEU A 591 0.20 -26.82 -18.01
C LEU A 591 0.19 -27.59 -16.66
N GLN A 592 -0.69 -27.21 -15.72
CA GLN A 592 -0.85 -27.93 -14.46
C GLN A 592 -1.50 -29.31 -14.65
N GLN A 593 -2.40 -29.46 -15.62
CA GLN A 593 -2.99 -30.75 -16.02
C GLN A 593 -1.96 -31.64 -16.72
N GLU A 594 -1.15 -31.09 -17.64
CA GLU A 594 -0.04 -31.82 -18.27
C GLU A 594 0.98 -32.29 -17.22
N LEU A 595 1.40 -31.42 -16.31
CA LEU A 595 2.30 -31.79 -15.21
C LEU A 595 1.71 -32.93 -14.34
N ALA A 596 0.39 -32.96 -14.14
CA ALA A 596 -0.30 -34.05 -13.45
C ALA A 596 -0.37 -35.34 -14.29
N HIS A 597 -0.52 -35.23 -15.62
CA HIS A 597 -0.47 -36.35 -16.55
C HIS A 597 0.94 -36.98 -16.63
N HIS A 598 1.99 -36.17 -16.79
CA HIS A 598 3.38 -36.63 -16.78
C HIS A 598 3.74 -37.31 -15.46
N LYS A 599 3.27 -36.81 -14.31
CA LYS A 599 3.44 -37.49 -13.00
C LYS A 599 2.72 -38.84 -12.92
N LYS A 600 1.50 -38.95 -13.45
CA LYS A 600 0.79 -40.25 -13.54
C LYS A 600 1.54 -41.23 -14.46
N LYS A 601 2.04 -40.77 -15.62
CA LYS A 601 2.83 -41.57 -16.56
C LYS A 601 4.14 -42.04 -15.92
N ASN A 602 4.85 -41.18 -15.19
CA ASN A 602 6.08 -41.56 -14.50
C ASN A 602 5.83 -42.65 -13.43
N VAL A 603 4.81 -42.48 -12.57
CA VAL A 603 4.42 -43.51 -11.58
C VAL A 603 4.00 -44.83 -12.23
N GLN A 604 3.42 -44.82 -13.44
CA GLN A 604 3.16 -46.04 -14.21
C GLN A 604 4.46 -46.69 -14.73
N LEU A 605 5.41 -45.90 -15.23
CA LEU A 605 6.72 -46.38 -15.68
C LEU A 605 7.54 -46.95 -14.51
N GLU A 606 7.63 -46.25 -13.37
CA GLU A 606 8.24 -46.75 -12.13
C GLU A 606 7.64 -48.11 -11.71
N LYS A 607 6.31 -48.24 -11.80
CA LYS A 607 5.60 -49.49 -11.48
C LYS A 607 5.87 -50.62 -12.49
N GLN A 608 6.09 -50.30 -13.76
CA GLN A 608 6.53 -51.28 -14.77
C GLN A 608 7.99 -51.69 -14.56
N LEU A 609 8.88 -50.73 -14.30
CA LEU A 609 10.31 -50.93 -14.07
C LEU A 609 10.57 -51.72 -12.77
N GLY A 610 9.75 -51.51 -11.75
CA GLY A 610 9.73 -52.34 -10.54
C GLY A 610 9.25 -53.78 -10.80
N LYS A 611 8.28 -53.98 -11.70
CA LYS A 611 7.85 -55.33 -12.13
C LYS A 611 8.94 -56.05 -12.92
N THR A 612 9.53 -55.42 -13.92
CA THR A 612 10.57 -56.06 -14.75
C THR A 612 11.82 -56.38 -13.94
N LYS A 613 12.23 -55.53 -12.98
CA LYS A 613 13.30 -55.85 -12.02
C LYS A 613 12.97 -57.04 -11.12
N LEU A 614 11.71 -57.20 -10.68
CA LEU A 614 11.26 -58.40 -9.96
C LEU A 614 11.27 -59.66 -10.83
N GLU A 615 10.84 -59.54 -12.09
CA GLU A 615 10.74 -60.64 -13.06
C GLU A 615 12.12 -61.12 -13.54
N GLN A 616 13.06 -60.20 -13.75
CA GLN A 616 14.50 -60.49 -13.91
C GLN A 616 15.07 -61.18 -12.67
N SER A 617 14.74 -60.69 -11.47
CA SER A 617 15.20 -61.28 -10.19
C SER A 617 14.64 -62.69 -9.93
N GLN A 618 13.51 -63.05 -10.56
CA GLN A 618 12.92 -64.39 -10.48
C GLN A 618 13.51 -65.33 -11.56
N SER A 619 13.60 -64.87 -12.81
CA SER A 619 14.18 -65.64 -13.92
C SER A 619 15.69 -65.92 -13.73
N ALA A 620 16.44 -65.03 -13.08
CA ALA A 620 17.84 -65.26 -12.69
C ALA A 620 18.07 -66.46 -11.74
N LYS A 621 17.01 -66.99 -11.11
CA LYS A 621 17.09 -68.23 -10.30
C LYS A 621 16.82 -69.51 -11.10
N GLY A 622 16.48 -69.39 -12.39
CA GLY A 622 15.90 -70.47 -13.19
C GLY A 622 16.85 -71.38 -13.98
N LEU A 623 18.12 -71.02 -14.21
CA LEU A 623 19.01 -71.81 -15.08
C LEU A 623 20.35 -72.19 -14.41
N LYS A 624 20.67 -73.50 -14.45
CA LYS A 624 22.00 -74.07 -14.20
C LYS A 624 22.38 -74.99 -15.36
N LYS A 625 23.68 -74.98 -15.72
CA LYS A 625 24.38 -75.80 -16.74
C LYS A 625 24.07 -75.51 -18.22
N SER A 626 25.10 -75.03 -18.93
CA SER A 626 25.66 -75.72 -20.10
C SER A 626 27.16 -75.42 -20.24
N LYS A 627 27.89 -76.10 -21.13
CA LYS A 627 29.35 -75.97 -21.35
C LYS A 627 29.73 -76.15 -22.83
N SER A 628 30.27 -75.11 -23.45
CA SER A 628 31.21 -75.11 -24.60
C SER A 628 31.72 -73.66 -24.74
N LYS A 629 33.00 -73.30 -24.97
CA LYS A 629 34.25 -73.93 -25.44
C LYS A 629 34.43 -73.90 -26.97
N GLN A 630 35.64 -73.47 -27.39
CA GLN A 630 36.10 -73.10 -28.75
C GLN A 630 35.61 -71.70 -29.20
N GLY A 631 36.39 -70.90 -29.94
CA GLY A 631 37.76 -71.17 -30.42
C GLY A 631 38.55 -69.95 -30.91
N THR A 632 39.87 -70.08 -30.81
CA THR A 632 40.98 -69.23 -31.25
C THR A 632 40.95 -68.79 -32.73
N PHE A 633 41.31 -67.53 -33.00
CA PHE A 633 42.23 -67.18 -34.11
C PHE A 633 43.05 -65.91 -33.78
N LEU A 634 44.02 -65.55 -34.64
CA LEU A 634 45.03 -64.49 -34.45
C LEU A 634 45.19 -63.61 -35.70
N VAL A 635 45.96 -62.52 -35.57
CA VAL A 635 46.39 -61.59 -36.66
C VAL A 635 45.25 -60.69 -37.17
N GLY A 636 45.43 -59.37 -37.30
CA GLY A 636 46.58 -58.52 -36.93
C GLY A 636 46.49 -57.13 -37.60
N ASP A 637 47.64 -56.42 -37.62
CA ASP A 637 47.88 -55.10 -38.24
C ASP A 637 47.36 -53.87 -37.47
N ASP A 638 47.79 -52.68 -37.93
CA ASP A 638 48.10 -51.51 -37.10
C ASP A 638 47.09 -50.34 -37.16
N THR A 639 47.32 -49.35 -36.27
CA THR A 639 46.84 -47.97 -36.23
C THR A 639 45.53 -47.63 -35.51
N SER A 640 45.60 -46.48 -34.83
CA SER A 640 44.52 -45.74 -34.14
C SER A 640 44.00 -46.33 -32.82
N LYS A 641 43.71 -45.44 -31.86
CA LYS A 641 43.08 -45.77 -30.58
C LYS A 641 41.57 -45.67 -30.75
N THR A 642 40.89 -46.81 -30.88
CA THR A 642 39.46 -46.89 -30.55
C THR A 642 39.34 -47.15 -29.06
N GLU A 643 38.87 -46.16 -28.31
CA GLU A 643 38.32 -46.43 -26.97
C GLU A 643 36.99 -47.17 -27.17
N ASP A 644 36.87 -48.38 -26.61
CA ASP A 644 35.68 -49.23 -26.76
C ASP A 644 34.49 -48.62 -26.01
N ILE A 645 33.79 -47.67 -26.65
CA ILE A 645 32.60 -47.01 -26.11
C ILE A 645 31.58 -48.09 -25.76
N THR A 646 31.23 -48.20 -24.48
CA THR A 646 30.30 -49.23 -24.01
C THR A 646 28.88 -48.95 -24.49
N PRO A 647 28.03 -49.99 -24.63
CA PRO A 647 26.63 -49.79 -25.03
C PRO A 647 25.86 -48.85 -24.09
N GLU A 648 26.21 -48.84 -22.80
CA GLU A 648 25.61 -47.97 -21.78
C GLU A 648 26.02 -46.50 -21.99
N GLU A 649 27.29 -46.22 -22.32
CA GLU A 649 27.75 -44.86 -22.68
C GLU A 649 27.12 -44.36 -23.99
N VAL A 650 26.85 -45.25 -24.95
CA VAL A 650 26.09 -44.88 -26.17
C VAL A 650 24.64 -44.51 -25.83
N GLU A 651 23.97 -45.23 -24.93
CA GLU A 651 22.60 -44.91 -24.49
C GLU A 651 22.55 -43.62 -23.64
N GLU A 652 23.55 -43.38 -22.79
CA GLU A 652 23.71 -42.12 -22.04
C GLU A 652 23.98 -40.92 -22.99
N LEU A 653 24.83 -41.08 -24.00
CA LEU A 653 25.05 -40.04 -25.01
C LEU A 653 23.80 -39.79 -25.88
N GLN A 654 23.02 -40.82 -26.20
CA GLN A 654 21.75 -40.66 -26.94
C GLN A 654 20.68 -39.94 -26.13
N THR A 655 20.55 -40.25 -24.83
CA THR A 655 19.59 -39.57 -23.94
C THR A 655 19.99 -38.13 -23.66
N ASN A 656 21.29 -37.84 -23.43
CA ASN A 656 21.80 -36.47 -23.34
C ASN A 656 21.60 -35.68 -24.66
N LEU A 657 21.80 -36.31 -25.82
CA LEU A 657 21.52 -35.70 -27.12
C LEU A 657 20.02 -35.42 -27.35
N ALA A 658 19.12 -36.24 -26.77
CA ALA A 658 17.68 -35.98 -26.80
C ALA A 658 17.32 -34.76 -25.93
N ILE A 659 17.80 -34.72 -24.68
CA ILE A 659 17.59 -33.58 -23.77
C ILE A 659 18.09 -32.27 -24.41
N GLN A 660 19.29 -32.29 -25.00
CA GLN A 660 19.84 -31.12 -25.69
C GLN A 660 19.06 -30.70 -26.95
N LYS A 661 18.33 -31.62 -27.62
CA LYS A 661 17.41 -31.26 -28.71
C LYS A 661 16.13 -30.62 -28.18
N ASP A 662 15.53 -31.20 -27.15
CA ASP A 662 14.31 -30.69 -26.51
C ASP A 662 14.54 -29.27 -25.93
N GLU A 663 15.70 -29.04 -25.28
CA GLU A 663 16.11 -27.72 -24.82
C GLU A 663 16.30 -26.72 -25.98
N ASN A 664 16.93 -27.14 -27.08
CA ASN A 664 17.09 -26.30 -28.27
C ASN A 664 15.75 -25.97 -28.94
N GLU A 665 14.78 -26.88 -28.93
CA GLU A 665 13.43 -26.65 -29.46
C GLU A 665 12.64 -25.69 -28.58
N ALA A 666 12.67 -25.89 -27.25
CA ALA A 666 12.07 -24.97 -26.28
C ALA A 666 12.66 -23.56 -26.35
N LEU A 667 13.99 -23.43 -26.53
CA LEU A 667 14.66 -22.15 -26.74
C LEU A 667 14.25 -21.49 -28.06
N LYS A 668 14.12 -22.24 -29.16
CA LYS A 668 13.63 -21.71 -30.45
C LYS A 668 12.18 -21.23 -30.36
N ALA A 669 11.30 -22.00 -29.74
CA ALA A 669 9.90 -21.61 -29.53
C ALA A 669 9.79 -20.35 -28.66
N THR A 670 10.58 -20.27 -27.57
CA THR A 670 10.65 -19.08 -26.70
C THR A 670 11.15 -17.85 -27.46
N LEU A 671 12.19 -18.01 -28.29
CA LEU A 671 12.73 -16.93 -29.13
C LEU A 671 11.72 -16.46 -30.17
N GLN A 672 11.03 -17.38 -30.85
CA GLN A 672 10.01 -17.06 -31.85
C GLN A 672 8.83 -16.32 -31.22
N SER A 673 8.32 -16.78 -30.07
CA SER A 673 7.26 -16.09 -29.31
C SER A 673 7.71 -14.70 -28.85
N THR A 674 8.97 -14.55 -28.43
CA THR A 674 9.53 -13.24 -28.05
C THR A 674 9.65 -12.29 -29.24
N LEU A 675 10.03 -12.80 -30.42
CA LEU A 675 10.08 -12.02 -31.66
C LEU A 675 8.68 -11.58 -32.11
N GLN A 676 7.69 -12.48 -32.10
CA GLN A 676 6.31 -12.15 -32.43
C GLN A 676 5.74 -11.07 -31.49
N ALA A 677 5.92 -11.20 -30.18
CA ALA A 677 5.51 -10.18 -29.22
C ALA A 677 6.20 -8.82 -29.46
N LYS A 678 7.45 -8.80 -29.96
CA LYS A 678 8.17 -7.57 -30.31
C LYS A 678 7.73 -6.96 -31.64
N GLU A 679 7.27 -7.78 -32.57
CA GLU A 679 6.64 -7.35 -33.82
C GLU A 679 5.24 -6.76 -33.56
N GLU A 680 4.45 -7.39 -32.69
CA GLU A 680 3.17 -6.87 -32.20
C GLU A 680 3.32 -5.53 -31.45
N ASP A 681 4.27 -5.43 -30.51
CA ASP A 681 4.62 -4.15 -29.84
C ASP A 681 4.94 -3.05 -30.86
N LEU A 682 5.78 -3.35 -31.86
CA LEU A 682 6.25 -2.38 -32.85
C LEU A 682 5.14 -1.95 -33.81
N ASN A 683 4.27 -2.87 -34.21
CA ASN A 683 3.08 -2.55 -35.00
C ASN A 683 2.11 -1.65 -34.22
N LEU A 684 1.88 -1.91 -32.93
CA LEU A 684 1.06 -1.06 -32.07
C LEU A 684 1.66 0.34 -31.90
N TYR A 685 2.98 0.45 -31.70
CA TYR A 685 3.67 1.75 -31.66
C TYR A 685 3.54 2.51 -32.98
N SER A 686 3.63 1.82 -34.12
CA SER A 686 3.44 2.42 -35.45
C SER A 686 2.01 2.95 -35.63
N GLN A 687 1.01 2.15 -35.27
CA GLN A 687 -0.40 2.56 -35.31
C GLN A 687 -0.68 3.77 -34.41
N MET A 688 -0.21 3.75 -33.15
CA MET A 688 -0.35 4.89 -32.23
C MET A 688 0.31 6.16 -32.78
N MET A 689 1.46 6.04 -33.45
CA MET A 689 2.14 7.17 -34.07
C MET A 689 1.35 7.72 -35.28
N GLU A 690 0.76 6.84 -36.10
CA GLU A 690 -0.15 7.25 -37.17
C GLU A 690 -1.42 7.93 -36.65
N GLU A 691 -2.06 7.40 -35.61
CA GLU A 691 -3.26 8.00 -35.01
C GLU A 691 -2.96 9.38 -34.41
N THR A 692 -1.84 9.49 -33.67
CA THR A 692 -1.35 10.79 -33.15
C THR A 692 -1.11 11.78 -34.29
N LYS A 693 -0.50 11.34 -35.41
CA LYS A 693 -0.27 12.14 -36.60
C LYS A 693 -1.58 12.56 -37.30
N LYS A 694 -2.58 11.66 -37.37
CA LYS A 694 -3.92 11.94 -37.92
C LYS A 694 -4.65 13.00 -37.07
N ILE A 695 -4.65 12.86 -35.74
CA ILE A 695 -5.24 13.82 -34.80
C ILE A 695 -4.54 15.18 -34.89
N PHE A 696 -3.21 15.22 -34.91
CA PHE A 696 -2.45 16.47 -35.03
C PHE A 696 -2.71 17.19 -36.36
N LEU A 697 -2.79 16.45 -37.47
CA LEU A 697 -3.16 17.01 -38.78
C LEU A 697 -4.61 17.48 -38.83
N GLN A 698 -5.53 16.86 -38.08
CA GLN A 698 -6.91 17.31 -37.94
C GLN A 698 -7.00 18.60 -37.12
N GLY A 699 -6.28 18.71 -36.01
CA GLY A 699 -6.16 19.94 -35.23
C GLY A 699 -5.57 21.10 -36.06
N LEU A 700 -4.52 20.84 -36.86
CA LEU A 700 -3.93 21.81 -37.80
C LEU A 700 -4.84 22.21 -38.97
N ARG A 701 -5.91 21.45 -39.25
CA ARG A 701 -6.98 21.85 -40.19
C ARG A 701 -8.02 22.71 -39.47
N GLN A 702 -8.48 22.27 -38.31
CA GLN A 702 -9.46 23.01 -37.49
C GLN A 702 -8.93 24.39 -37.08
N TYR A 703 -7.69 24.49 -36.64
CA TYR A 703 -7.04 25.77 -36.31
C TYR A 703 -7.00 26.74 -37.50
N ARG A 704 -6.71 26.24 -38.71
CA ARG A 704 -6.74 27.06 -39.93
C ARG A 704 -8.16 27.44 -40.35
N GLN A 705 -9.15 26.56 -40.15
CA GLN A 705 -10.57 26.86 -40.37
C GLN A 705 -11.17 27.81 -39.32
N GLN A 706 -10.46 28.10 -38.23
CA GLN A 706 -10.82 29.11 -37.22
C GLN A 706 -10.11 30.46 -37.46
N GLN A 707 -9.26 30.55 -38.50
CA GLN A 707 -8.54 31.77 -38.90
C GLN A 707 -8.88 32.21 -40.34
N SER A 708 -10.02 31.78 -40.86
CA SER A 708 -10.59 32.17 -42.16
C SER A 708 -12.10 32.34 -42.03
#